data_AF-A0A165DJF8-F1
#
_entry.id   AF-A0A165DJF8-F1
#
_cell.length_a   1.000
_cell.length_b   1.000
_cell.length_c   1.000
_cell.angle_alpha   90.00
_cell.angle_beta   90.00
_cell.angle_gamma   90.00
#
_symmetry.space_group_name_H-M   'P 1'
#
loop_
_entity.id
_entity.type
_entity.pdbx_description
1 polymer ?
#
loop_
_entity_poly.entity_id
_entity_poly.type
_entity_poly.pdbx_seq_one_letter_code
_entity_poly.pdbx_strand_id
1 'polypeptide(L)'
;MAVRRLALQPAIPPWAVVCWPASPDSPAALLNANTGTTPATTDGHTSARTAGRAHPLDPLTPDEITAVSLAIRTHVATHSTIKAVKFINTSLVPPPKRAVLAWLGIPLLTGTPPEPAPPSLDRTAESQFVNPLTGDAYSAYLTLRTGGAWEVTGLEHLPEGTQPQITLEELCASEEVLRKDARVCALAKDVGVAPEQLHADGWSIGMDERWPKRTRLQQCLLFARFGKDENLYAHPMDFFPIIDSNLMEVVHIDFAPHRLPKPAPSNNPVSTKPPPLDAALARARIPPPLTKHEYLPELLAKEEAFSMRTDLKPLYVVQPEGVSFTVRGREVEWQKWKMHIGFNGREGLTLNTITYTDGGAVRPIAYKLSLAEMVVPYAEPQYPHPRKFAFDIGEYGMGTLANELSLGCDCLGTICYLPGCFVSHSGAPVLVKNAICIHEEDAGLLWKHTDYRPGGRAQSVRARKLVVSLVATVANYEYIFYWNFYQDGTFELEIRLSGVLNVYLLAEGERAGPHATEVAPRIDAQYHQHLFSLRLDAMVDGLHNSVLETDVVASPYPTGSDENYAGNAFTTRSTLIRTTAEGERQWDADADRRWTIINRRRPHYASGQPAGYRVMTCAFPKLLAQPGSWVRRRAPFARSSLWVTRFEEGRDWPAGKYVPQSNNAPEDSLEGWMKGAQSVDDEDIILFFTVGSNHIPRPEDWPVMPADMMRITFKPVSFFKQNPALDVPSTNDTKSQHAFGTANAPVPAEHVASTDGAVANGARCH
;
A
#
# COMPACT_ATOMS: atom_id res chain seq x y z
N MET A 1 43.89 22.67 14.83
CA MET A 1 43.18 22.48 16.12
C MET A 1 42.09 23.53 16.25
N ALA A 2 40.87 23.19 15.88
CA ALA A 2 39.63 23.87 16.30
C ALA A 2 38.49 22.86 16.01
N VAL A 3 38.23 21.99 16.98
CA VAL A 3 37.18 20.98 16.91
C VAL A 3 35.84 21.71 17.09
N ARG A 4 35.08 21.91 16.00
CA ARG A 4 33.67 22.31 16.09
C ARG A 4 32.90 21.09 16.62
N ARG A 5 32.37 21.21 17.85
CA ARG A 5 31.45 20.25 18.44
C ARG A 5 30.18 20.21 17.56
N LEU A 6 29.88 19.07 16.95
CA LEU A 6 28.53 18.77 16.47
C LEU A 6 27.60 18.76 17.69
N ALA A 7 26.65 19.68 17.72
CA ALA A 7 25.55 19.63 18.67
C ALA A 7 24.64 18.45 18.29
N LEU A 8 24.33 17.60 19.27
CA LEU A 8 23.29 16.58 19.17
C LEU A 8 21.98 17.26 18.74
N GLN A 9 21.37 16.76 17.66
CA GLN A 9 20.04 17.16 17.21
C GLN A 9 19.02 16.94 18.34
N PRO A 10 18.05 17.85 18.55
CA PRO A 10 16.98 17.60 19.50
C PRO A 10 16.10 16.46 18.98
N ALA A 11 15.61 15.64 19.92
CA ALA A 11 14.61 14.61 19.66
C ALA A 11 13.34 15.21 19.04
N ILE A 12 12.67 14.39 18.23
CA ILE A 12 11.37 14.64 17.59
C ILE A 12 10.43 15.38 18.55
N PRO A 13 9.87 16.54 18.18
CA PRO A 13 8.79 17.12 18.94
C PRO A 13 7.53 16.24 18.76
N PRO A 14 6.75 15.97 19.84
CA PRO A 14 5.68 14.96 19.87
C PRO A 14 4.47 15.20 18.93
N TRP A 15 4.54 16.17 18.01
CA TRP A 15 3.51 16.48 17.02
C TRP A 15 3.80 15.93 15.61
N ALA A 16 4.97 15.31 15.36
CA ALA A 16 5.32 14.73 14.05
C ALA A 16 4.60 13.40 13.73
N VAL A 17 3.74 12.92 14.63
CA VAL A 17 2.67 11.96 14.33
C VAL A 17 1.41 12.79 14.23
N VAL A 18 0.76 12.85 13.06
CA VAL A 18 -0.54 13.52 12.88
C VAL A 18 -1.58 12.73 13.67
N CYS A 19 -1.65 13.00 14.98
CA CYS A 19 -2.74 12.59 15.84
C CYS A 19 -3.82 13.67 15.75
N TRP A 20 -5.00 13.30 15.26
CA TRP A 20 -6.20 14.09 15.50
C TRP A 20 -6.42 14.19 17.03
N PRO A 21 -6.66 15.38 17.60
CA PRO A 21 -6.71 15.52 19.05
C PRO A 21 -8.00 14.88 19.60
N ALA A 22 -7.86 13.78 20.35
CA ALA A 22 -8.86 13.35 21.31
C ALA A 22 -8.86 14.30 22.52
N SER A 23 -10.06 14.71 22.94
CA SER A 23 -10.37 15.62 24.05
C SER A 23 -9.53 15.42 25.33
N PRO A 24 -9.09 16.49 26.02
CA PRO A 24 -8.31 16.37 27.25
C PRO A 24 -9.23 16.27 28.47
N ASP A 25 -9.23 15.13 29.17
CA ASP A 25 -9.53 15.05 30.60
C ASP A 25 -9.14 13.66 31.14
N SER A 26 -7.93 13.54 31.73
CA SER A 26 -7.63 12.72 32.92
C SER A 26 -6.12 12.73 33.27
N PRO A 27 -5.74 12.70 34.56
CA PRO A 27 -4.38 13.01 35.00
C PRO A 27 -3.41 11.81 34.93
N ALA A 28 -2.14 12.16 34.74
CA ALA A 28 -0.99 11.27 34.59
C ALA A 28 -0.75 10.32 35.78
N ALA A 29 -0.51 9.04 35.46
CA ALA A 29 0.15 8.08 36.34
C ALA A 29 1.33 7.42 35.60
N LEU A 30 2.54 7.65 36.13
CA LEU A 30 3.78 6.99 35.73
C LEU A 30 3.66 5.48 35.96
N LEU A 31 3.72 4.67 34.90
CA LEU A 31 3.82 3.21 35.00
C LEU A 31 4.97 2.68 34.14
N ASN A 32 5.81 1.89 34.80
CA ASN A 32 7.02 1.25 34.29
C ASN A 32 6.78 0.48 32.99
N ALA A 33 7.64 0.74 32.01
CA ALA A 33 7.79 -0.07 30.80
C ALA A 33 8.34 -1.45 31.16
N ASN A 34 7.48 -2.46 31.14
CA ASN A 34 7.89 -3.85 30.98
C ASN A 34 6.74 -4.63 30.33
N THR A 35 7.04 -5.28 29.21
CA THR A 35 6.17 -6.21 28.46
C THR A 35 4.81 -5.67 28.03
N GLY A 36 4.78 -4.95 26.90
CA GLY A 36 3.55 -4.62 26.18
C GLY A 36 3.00 -5.80 25.38
N THR A 37 2.50 -6.83 26.07
CA THR A 37 1.47 -7.71 25.53
C THR A 37 0.16 -7.31 26.20
N THR A 38 -0.70 -6.59 25.49
CA THR A 38 -2.07 -6.35 25.93
C THR A 38 -2.77 -7.70 26.02
N PRO A 39 -3.26 -8.15 27.19
CA PRO A 39 -4.03 -9.38 27.28
C PRO A 39 -5.47 -9.06 26.87
N ALA A 40 -5.74 -9.08 25.57
CA ALA A 40 -7.09 -9.25 25.04
C ALA A 40 -7.20 -10.67 24.48
N THR A 41 -6.96 -11.66 25.34
CA THR A 41 -7.40 -13.03 25.07
C THR A 41 -8.88 -13.10 25.40
N THR A 42 -9.74 -13.11 24.38
CA THR A 42 -11.15 -13.51 24.51
C THR A 42 -11.26 -15.02 24.63
N ASP A 43 -10.55 -15.61 25.59
CA ASP A 43 -10.78 -17.00 26.00
C ASP A 43 -11.14 -16.94 27.49
N GLY A 44 -12.44 -16.95 27.78
CA GLY A 44 -12.93 -17.27 29.11
C GLY A 44 -12.65 -18.74 29.41
N HIS A 45 -11.38 -19.10 29.63
CA HIS A 45 -10.93 -20.31 30.32
C HIS A 45 -9.44 -20.18 30.66
N THR A 46 -9.17 -20.07 31.96
CA THR A 46 -7.92 -20.43 32.66
C THR A 46 -6.59 -20.00 32.04
N SER A 47 -5.94 -19.06 32.72
CA SER A 47 -4.53 -18.69 32.59
C SER A 47 -3.60 -19.92 32.60
N ALA A 48 -3.24 -20.42 31.44
CA ALA A 48 -1.96 -21.06 31.23
C ALA A 48 -1.11 -20.09 30.41
N ARG A 49 -0.14 -19.43 31.05
CA ARG A 49 1.01 -18.85 30.34
C ARG A 49 1.78 -20.02 29.73
N THR A 50 1.34 -20.53 28.60
CA THR A 50 2.22 -21.27 27.71
C THR A 50 3.19 -20.25 27.13
N ALA A 51 4.45 -20.35 27.50
CA ALA A 51 5.56 -19.72 26.78
C ALA A 51 5.60 -20.32 25.37
N GLY A 52 4.71 -19.87 24.49
CA GLY A 52 4.68 -20.25 23.09
C GLY A 52 5.98 -19.78 22.44
N ARG A 53 6.59 -20.65 21.62
CA ARG A 53 7.67 -20.24 20.71
C ARG A 53 7.18 -19.06 19.87
N ALA A 54 7.94 -17.98 19.82
CA ALA A 54 7.66 -16.83 18.93
C ALA A 54 7.51 -17.31 17.48
N HIS A 55 6.65 -16.66 16.70
CA HIS A 55 6.44 -17.03 15.31
C HIS A 55 7.69 -16.62 14.51
N PRO A 56 8.25 -17.47 13.62
CA PRO A 56 9.52 -17.18 12.94
C PRO A 56 9.46 -15.96 12.00
N LEU A 57 8.26 -15.55 11.61
CA LEU A 57 8.02 -14.36 10.79
C LEU A 57 7.62 -13.12 11.61
N ASP A 58 7.60 -13.19 12.95
CA ASP A 58 7.33 -12.03 13.80
C ASP A 58 8.37 -10.93 13.49
N PRO A 59 7.93 -9.68 13.22
CA PRO A 59 8.84 -8.57 12.95
C PRO A 59 9.78 -8.34 14.14
N LEU A 60 10.88 -7.63 13.89
CA LEU A 60 11.80 -7.26 14.97
C LEU A 60 11.05 -6.43 16.01
N THR A 61 11.23 -6.78 17.27
CA THR A 61 10.68 -6.02 18.39
C THR A 61 11.46 -4.71 18.59
N PRO A 62 10.91 -3.70 19.30
CA PRO A 62 11.64 -2.47 19.63
C PRO A 62 12.99 -2.72 20.33
N ASP A 63 13.03 -3.71 21.23
CA ASP A 63 14.26 -4.09 21.94
C ASP A 63 15.29 -4.72 20.98
N GLU A 64 14.83 -5.51 20.02
CA GLU A 64 15.70 -6.08 18.99
C GLU A 64 16.26 -5.02 18.04
N ILE A 65 15.45 -4.04 17.61
CA ILE A 65 15.93 -2.91 16.81
C ILE A 65 17.00 -2.12 17.56
N THR A 66 16.79 -1.88 18.86
CA THR A 66 17.77 -1.22 19.72
C THR A 66 19.06 -2.04 19.82
N ALA A 67 18.95 -3.35 20.04
CA ALA A 67 20.10 -4.24 20.16
C ALA A 67 20.88 -4.41 18.84
N VAL A 68 20.17 -4.50 17.71
CA VAL A 68 20.76 -4.51 16.36
C VAL A 68 21.54 -3.22 16.11
N SER A 69 20.94 -2.07 16.40
CA SER A 69 21.58 -0.76 16.22
C SER A 69 22.84 -0.62 17.09
N LEU A 70 22.79 -1.10 18.34
CA LEU A 70 23.94 -1.15 19.24
C LEU A 70 25.05 -2.05 18.69
N ALA A 71 24.72 -3.26 18.23
CA ALA A 71 25.68 -4.20 17.66
C ALA A 71 26.40 -3.59 16.42
N ILE A 72 25.66 -2.90 15.55
CA ILE A 72 26.24 -2.21 14.38
C ILE A 72 27.18 -1.10 14.82
N ARG A 73 26.77 -0.23 15.77
CA ARG A 73 27.63 0.85 16.27
C ARG A 73 28.93 0.31 16.87
N THR A 74 28.84 -0.74 17.69
CA THR A 74 30.02 -1.39 18.27
C THR A 74 30.91 -1.99 17.19
N HIS A 75 30.34 -2.72 16.23
CA HIS A 75 31.10 -3.33 15.13
C HIS A 75 31.81 -2.28 14.28
N VAL A 76 31.10 -1.24 13.86
CA VAL A 76 31.65 -0.13 13.07
C VAL A 76 32.78 0.58 13.81
N ALA A 77 32.62 0.87 15.09
CA ALA A 77 33.63 1.55 15.89
C ALA A 77 34.91 0.74 16.11
N THR A 78 34.82 -0.60 16.07
CA THR A 78 35.92 -1.50 16.41
C THR A 78 36.59 -2.15 15.19
N HIS A 79 35.86 -2.34 14.09
CA HIS A 79 36.30 -3.13 12.93
C HIS A 79 36.24 -2.37 11.60
N SER A 80 35.88 -1.08 11.59
CA SER A 80 35.74 -0.31 10.34
C SER A 80 36.31 1.11 10.42
N THR A 81 36.39 1.79 9.28
CA THR A 81 36.75 3.21 9.18
C THR A 81 35.55 4.15 9.21
N ILE A 82 34.32 3.62 9.22
CA ILE A 82 33.08 4.41 9.18
C ILE A 82 32.98 5.25 10.47
N LYS A 83 32.82 6.58 10.31
CA LYS A 83 32.86 7.54 11.43
C LYS A 83 31.48 8.04 11.86
N ALA A 84 30.48 7.91 11.00
CA ALA A 84 29.12 8.32 11.27
C ALA A 84 28.16 7.28 10.70
N VAL A 85 27.08 7.01 11.44
CA VAL A 85 26.05 6.04 11.09
C VAL A 85 24.69 6.72 11.25
N LYS A 86 24.00 6.90 10.13
CA LYS A 86 22.60 7.34 10.05
C LYS A 86 21.77 6.16 9.56
N PHE A 87 21.03 5.53 10.47
CA PHE A 87 20.17 4.38 10.13
C PHE A 87 19.00 4.82 9.24
N ILE A 88 18.64 3.98 8.27
CA ILE A 88 17.57 4.26 7.32
C ILE A 88 16.44 3.25 7.44
N ASN A 89 16.77 1.95 7.46
CA ASN A 89 15.80 0.89 7.59
C ASN A 89 16.39 -0.27 8.38
N THR A 90 15.58 -1.01 9.13
CA THR A 90 15.99 -2.23 9.84
C THR A 90 14.81 -3.18 9.89
N SER A 91 14.99 -4.39 9.37
CA SER A 91 13.91 -5.37 9.22
C SER A 91 14.41 -6.79 9.46
N LEU A 92 13.46 -7.67 9.81
CA LEU A 92 13.69 -9.11 9.84
C LEU A 92 14.10 -9.58 8.44
N VAL A 93 15.13 -10.43 8.36
CA VAL A 93 15.35 -11.27 7.18
C VAL A 93 14.64 -12.60 7.47
N PRO A 94 13.59 -12.96 6.71
CA PRO A 94 12.81 -14.14 7.03
C PRO A 94 13.66 -15.41 6.92
N PRO A 95 13.45 -16.42 7.79
CA PRO A 95 14.07 -17.74 7.59
C PRO A 95 13.59 -18.38 6.28
N PRO A 96 14.32 -19.38 5.75
CA PRO A 96 13.95 -20.00 4.49
C PRO A 96 12.51 -20.54 4.48
N LYS A 97 11.77 -20.29 3.39
CA LYS A 97 10.33 -20.61 3.26
C LYS A 97 9.99 -22.03 3.71
N ARG A 98 10.70 -23.04 3.20
CA ARG A 98 10.46 -24.46 3.57
C ARG A 98 10.67 -24.74 5.05
N ALA A 99 11.67 -24.10 5.66
CA ALA A 99 11.96 -24.28 7.08
C ALA A 99 10.86 -23.67 7.97
N VAL A 100 10.30 -22.52 7.54
CA VAL A 100 9.12 -21.91 8.18
C VAL A 100 7.90 -22.82 8.07
N LEU A 101 7.61 -23.36 6.87
CA LEU A 101 6.48 -24.27 6.67
C LEU A 101 6.60 -25.54 7.54
N ALA A 102 7.79 -26.14 7.58
CA ALA A 102 8.07 -27.30 8.44
C ALA A 102 7.90 -26.96 9.93
N TRP A 103 8.40 -25.80 10.36
CA TRP A 103 8.26 -25.31 11.74
C TRP A 103 6.80 -25.14 12.16
N LEU A 104 5.96 -24.63 11.24
CA LEU A 104 4.53 -24.41 11.47
C LEU A 104 3.67 -25.65 11.24
N GLY A 105 4.27 -26.76 10.78
CA GLY A 105 3.51 -27.97 10.44
C GLY A 105 2.57 -27.78 9.24
N ILE A 106 2.93 -26.90 8.30
CA ILE A 106 2.19 -26.69 7.06
C ILE A 106 2.72 -27.66 6.00
N PRO A 107 1.87 -28.52 5.41
CA PRO A 107 2.33 -29.51 4.44
C PRO A 107 2.68 -28.87 3.09
N LEU A 108 3.71 -29.39 2.42
CA LEU A 108 4.11 -28.93 1.09
C LEU A 108 3.19 -29.43 -0.04
N LEU A 109 2.34 -30.41 0.27
CA LEU A 109 1.25 -30.91 -0.56
C LEU A 109 0.07 -31.29 0.33
N THR A 110 -1.11 -30.80 0.02
CA THR A 110 -2.31 -31.08 0.81
C THR A 110 -2.57 -32.58 0.92
N GLY A 111 -2.76 -33.07 2.16
CA GLY A 111 -3.01 -34.49 2.46
C GLY A 111 -1.75 -35.32 2.70
N THR A 112 -0.55 -34.74 2.61
CA THR A 112 0.68 -35.36 3.10
C THR A 112 1.04 -34.85 4.50
N PRO A 113 1.82 -35.60 5.30
CA PRO A 113 2.40 -35.07 6.53
C PRO A 113 3.30 -33.85 6.24
N PRO A 114 3.39 -32.87 7.15
CA PRO A 114 4.39 -31.82 7.08
C PRO A 114 5.81 -32.37 7.17
N GLU A 115 6.78 -31.62 6.66
CA GLU A 115 8.19 -31.96 6.85
C GLU A 115 8.58 -31.84 8.33
N PRO A 116 9.59 -32.60 8.81
CA PRO A 116 10.06 -32.48 10.18
C PRO A 116 10.52 -31.06 10.50
N ALA A 117 10.00 -30.48 11.57
CA ALA A 117 10.41 -29.15 12.02
C ALA A 117 11.93 -29.13 12.32
N PRO A 118 12.67 -28.09 11.88
CA PRO A 118 14.06 -27.95 12.24
C PRO A 118 14.20 -27.74 13.76
N PRO A 119 15.34 -28.15 14.37
CA PRO A 119 15.55 -28.01 15.81
C PRO A 119 15.49 -26.53 16.26
N SER A 120 15.99 -25.63 15.42
CA SER A 120 16.00 -24.18 15.59
C SER A 120 15.89 -23.47 14.25
N LEU A 121 15.44 -22.22 14.27
CA LEU A 121 15.50 -21.28 13.16
C LEU A 121 16.33 -20.08 13.60
N ASP A 122 17.28 -19.66 12.76
CA ASP A 122 18.06 -18.46 13.02
C ASP A 122 17.17 -17.23 12.88
N ARG A 123 17.26 -16.32 13.85
CA ARG A 123 16.61 -15.02 13.79
C ARG A 123 17.63 -14.00 13.28
N THR A 124 17.37 -13.45 12.10
CA THR A 124 18.32 -12.61 11.37
C THR A 124 17.70 -11.26 11.04
N ALA A 125 18.55 -10.23 10.97
CA ALA A 125 18.13 -8.86 10.69
C ALA A 125 19.02 -8.27 9.60
N GLU A 126 18.45 -7.42 8.78
CA GLU A 126 19.17 -6.51 7.90
C GLU A 126 18.95 -5.09 8.37
N SER A 127 20.01 -4.30 8.41
CA SER A 127 19.97 -2.87 8.71
C SER A 127 20.72 -2.07 7.67
N GLN A 128 20.04 -1.11 7.06
CA GLN A 128 20.57 -0.20 6.07
C GLN A 128 20.90 1.14 6.72
N PHE A 129 22.09 1.67 6.45
CA PHE A 129 22.51 2.96 6.98
C PHE A 129 23.41 3.70 6.00
N VAL A 130 23.51 5.02 6.17
CA VAL A 130 24.42 5.87 5.40
C VAL A 130 25.47 6.49 6.30
N ASN A 131 26.66 6.72 5.75
CA ASN A 131 27.68 7.57 6.33
C ASN A 131 27.48 9.00 5.81
N PRO A 132 26.85 9.91 6.57
CA PRO A 132 26.55 11.26 6.10
C PRO A 132 27.79 12.10 5.77
N LEU A 133 28.99 11.70 6.21
CA LEU A 133 30.23 12.41 5.92
C LEU A 133 30.78 12.11 4.53
N THR A 134 30.51 10.91 3.98
CA THR A 134 31.04 10.47 2.67
C THR A 134 29.94 10.25 1.63
N GLY A 135 28.68 10.13 2.06
CA GLY A 135 27.55 9.74 1.22
C GLY A 135 27.52 8.25 0.88
N ASP A 136 28.39 7.43 1.46
CA ASP A 136 28.38 5.98 1.27
C ASP A 136 27.21 5.33 2.00
N ALA A 137 26.63 4.29 1.40
CA ALA A 137 25.56 3.49 1.96
C ALA A 137 26.04 2.06 2.24
N TYR A 138 25.46 1.44 3.27
CA TYR A 138 25.84 0.12 3.75
C TYR A 138 24.62 -0.72 4.12
N SER A 139 24.77 -2.03 4.00
CA SER A 139 23.82 -3.02 4.53
C SER A 139 24.55 -3.96 5.49
N ALA A 140 24.10 -3.97 6.74
CA ALA A 140 24.59 -4.88 7.77
C ALA A 140 23.61 -6.03 7.94
N TYR A 141 24.14 -7.26 7.96
CA TYR A 141 23.40 -8.48 8.27
C TYR A 141 23.81 -8.97 9.65
N LEU A 142 22.82 -9.33 10.47
CA LEU A 142 23.03 -9.75 11.84
C LEU A 142 22.26 -11.02 12.16
N THR A 143 22.79 -11.82 13.07
CA THR A 143 22.12 -13.03 13.58
C THR A 143 22.09 -12.99 15.10
N LEU A 144 20.92 -13.32 15.67
CA LEU A 144 20.76 -13.47 17.11
C LEU A 144 21.40 -14.79 17.58
N ARG A 145 22.38 -14.71 18.48
CA ARG A 145 23.12 -15.87 18.99
C ARG A 145 22.47 -16.50 20.22
N THR A 146 22.82 -17.76 20.48
CA THR A 146 22.48 -18.49 21.71
C THR A 146 23.06 -17.75 22.92
N GLY A 147 22.24 -16.97 23.60
CA GLY A 147 22.66 -16.01 24.64
C GLY A 147 21.97 -14.64 24.54
N GLY A 148 21.24 -14.38 23.44
CA GLY A 148 20.42 -13.18 23.27
C GLY A 148 21.16 -11.98 22.68
N ALA A 149 22.44 -12.14 22.32
CA ALA A 149 23.24 -11.10 21.70
C ALA A 149 23.12 -11.12 20.17
N TRP A 150 22.91 -9.96 19.56
CA TRP A 150 22.99 -9.76 18.12
C TRP A 150 24.43 -9.61 17.68
N GLU A 151 24.85 -10.37 16.67
CA GLU A 151 26.19 -10.31 16.09
C GLU A 151 26.12 -9.92 14.62
N VAL A 152 26.97 -8.99 14.20
CA VAL A 152 27.13 -8.61 12.78
C VAL A 152 27.86 -9.74 12.05
N THR A 153 27.14 -10.42 11.16
CA THR A 153 27.65 -11.54 10.35
C THR A 153 28.09 -11.11 8.95
N GLY A 154 27.62 -9.94 8.50
CA GLY A 154 28.07 -9.34 7.25
C GLY A 154 27.90 -7.83 7.26
N LEU A 155 28.82 -7.12 6.60
CA LEU A 155 28.72 -5.68 6.35
C LEU A 155 29.10 -5.41 4.90
N GLU A 156 28.11 -5.04 4.10
CA GLU A 156 28.26 -4.74 2.68
C GLU A 156 28.37 -3.23 2.47
N HIS A 157 29.43 -2.80 1.78
CA HIS A 157 29.52 -1.45 1.24
C HIS A 157 28.84 -1.40 -0.12
N LEU A 158 27.77 -0.62 -0.24
CA LEU A 158 26.95 -0.58 -1.43
C LEU A 158 27.66 0.17 -2.57
N PRO A 159 27.35 -0.13 -3.85
CA PRO A 159 27.93 0.58 -4.97
C PRO A 159 27.70 2.08 -4.91
N GLU A 160 28.65 2.85 -5.45
CA GLU A 160 28.56 4.31 -5.48
C GLU A 160 27.26 4.82 -6.11
N GLY A 161 26.58 5.71 -5.39
CA GLY A 161 25.30 6.31 -5.81
C GLY A 161 24.08 5.48 -5.45
N THR A 162 24.25 4.33 -4.79
CA THR A 162 23.12 3.60 -4.21
C THR A 162 22.55 4.40 -3.04
N GLN A 163 21.28 4.77 -3.11
CA GLN A 163 20.59 5.54 -2.08
C GLN A 163 19.46 4.70 -1.47
N PRO A 164 19.55 4.35 -0.17
CA PRO A 164 18.41 3.79 0.57
C PRO A 164 17.24 4.78 0.67
N GLN A 165 16.07 4.32 1.13
CA GLN A 165 14.83 5.11 1.28
C GLN A 165 15.06 6.51 1.87
N ILE A 166 14.39 7.52 1.34
CA ILE A 166 14.29 8.85 1.94
C ILE A 166 13.32 8.75 3.13
N THR A 167 13.82 9.07 4.31
CA THR A 167 13.09 8.86 5.57
C THR A 167 12.21 10.04 5.94
N LEU A 168 11.15 9.81 6.73
CA LEU A 168 10.29 10.86 7.26
C LEU A 168 11.08 11.94 8.01
N GLU A 169 12.11 11.56 8.78
CA GLU A 169 13.00 12.51 9.48
C GLU A 169 13.71 13.47 8.50
N GLU A 170 14.14 12.98 7.33
CA GLU A 170 14.74 13.82 6.28
C GLU A 170 13.70 14.73 5.61
N LEU A 171 12.48 14.22 5.38
CA LEU A 171 11.39 14.98 4.78
C LEU A 171 10.95 16.12 5.71
N CYS A 172 10.73 15.86 7.00
CA CYS A 172 10.37 16.89 7.97
C CYS A 172 11.47 17.93 8.15
N ALA A 173 12.74 17.52 8.18
CA ALA A 173 13.85 18.44 8.32
C ALA A 173 14.01 19.38 7.10
N SER A 174 13.48 19.01 5.93
CA SER A 174 13.54 19.85 4.72
C SER A 174 12.89 21.22 4.92
N GLU A 175 11.70 21.29 5.55
CA GLU A 175 11.02 22.56 5.82
C GLU A 175 11.90 23.50 6.65
N GLU A 176 12.53 23.00 7.71
CA GLU A 176 13.38 23.81 8.58
C GLU A 176 14.58 24.41 7.84
N VAL A 177 15.15 23.66 6.89
CA VAL A 177 16.26 24.12 6.06
C VAL A 177 15.79 25.23 5.12
N LEU A 178 14.63 25.06 4.49
CA LEU A 178 14.06 26.01 3.55
C LEU A 178 13.73 27.35 4.21
N ARG A 179 13.19 27.33 5.43
CA ARG A 179 12.87 28.54 6.21
C ARG A 179 14.12 29.32 6.67
N LYS A 180 15.32 28.73 6.55
CA LYS A 180 16.60 29.35 6.94
C LYS A 180 17.48 29.72 5.73
N ASP A 181 17.22 29.16 4.54
CA ASP A 181 18.00 29.48 3.34
C ASP A 181 17.63 30.88 2.82
N ALA A 182 18.64 31.76 2.75
CA ALA A 182 18.45 33.16 2.38
C ALA A 182 17.93 33.35 0.95
N ARG A 183 18.25 32.44 0.01
CA ARG A 183 17.78 32.52 -1.38
C ARG A 183 16.31 32.12 -1.44
N VAL A 184 15.93 31.03 -0.78
CA VAL A 184 14.52 30.58 -0.68
C VAL A 184 13.67 31.66 -0.01
N CYS A 185 14.14 32.23 1.11
CA CYS A 185 13.42 33.28 1.82
C CYS A 185 13.31 34.58 1.00
N ALA A 186 14.34 34.96 0.25
CA ALA A 186 14.26 36.10 -0.67
C ALA A 186 13.21 35.87 -1.76
N LEU A 187 13.21 34.67 -2.37
CA LEU A 187 12.22 34.28 -3.36
C LEU A 187 10.80 34.25 -2.78
N ALA A 188 10.60 33.77 -1.56
CA ALA A 188 9.29 33.80 -0.90
C ALA A 188 8.82 35.25 -0.66
N LYS A 189 9.73 36.10 -0.20
CA LYS A 189 9.45 37.52 0.07
C LYS A 189 9.04 38.28 -1.19
N ASP A 190 9.61 37.97 -2.35
CA ASP A 190 9.25 38.60 -3.64
C ASP A 190 7.76 38.44 -3.99
N VAL A 191 7.11 37.42 -3.43
CA VAL A 191 5.68 37.13 -3.63
C VAL A 191 4.85 37.32 -2.36
N GLY A 192 5.40 38.02 -1.36
CA GLY A 192 4.69 38.36 -0.13
C GLY A 192 4.52 37.22 0.87
N VAL A 193 5.32 36.14 0.77
CA VAL A 193 5.29 35.00 1.68
C VAL A 193 6.45 35.10 2.67
N ALA A 194 6.13 35.06 3.97
CA ALA A 194 7.13 35.06 5.04
C ALA A 194 7.74 33.66 5.24
N PRO A 195 8.98 33.55 5.79
CA PRO A 195 9.61 32.25 6.02
C PRO A 195 8.75 31.28 6.84
N GLU A 196 8.03 31.77 7.85
CA GLU A 196 7.18 30.96 8.73
C GLU A 196 5.95 30.42 8.02
N GLN A 197 5.58 31.01 6.88
CA GLN A 197 4.46 30.60 6.03
C GLN A 197 4.89 29.59 4.96
N LEU A 198 6.20 29.33 4.80
CA LEU A 198 6.70 28.34 3.85
C LEU A 198 6.49 26.94 4.39
N HIS A 199 5.79 26.12 3.60
CA HIS A 199 5.62 24.69 3.80
C HIS A 199 6.11 23.93 2.58
N ALA A 200 6.54 22.68 2.80
CA ALA A 200 7.10 21.88 1.75
C ALA A 200 6.74 20.41 1.89
N ASP A 201 6.28 19.83 0.80
CA ASP A 201 6.31 18.39 0.63
C ASP A 201 7.70 18.02 0.08
N GLY A 202 8.54 17.44 0.95
CA GLY A 202 9.83 16.86 0.57
C GLY A 202 9.61 15.57 -0.20
N TRP A 203 10.19 15.47 -1.39
CA TRP A 203 10.08 14.30 -2.27
C TRP A 203 11.48 13.80 -2.63
N SER A 204 11.61 12.50 -2.88
CA SER A 204 12.76 11.97 -3.63
C SER A 204 12.91 12.80 -4.91
N ILE A 205 14.15 13.13 -5.27
CA ILE A 205 14.43 13.82 -6.54
C ILE A 205 13.98 12.99 -7.76
N GLY A 206 13.71 11.69 -7.57
CA GLY A 206 13.41 10.75 -8.64
C GLY A 206 14.67 10.49 -9.45
N MET A 207 14.89 11.31 -10.49
CA MET A 207 16.07 11.23 -11.34
C MET A 207 16.50 12.63 -11.79
N ASP A 208 17.77 12.97 -11.58
CA ASP A 208 18.37 14.22 -12.03
C ASP A 208 19.87 14.03 -12.28
N GLU A 209 20.25 13.90 -13.56
CA GLU A 209 21.63 13.60 -13.98
C GLU A 209 22.60 14.79 -13.85
N ARG A 210 22.12 15.97 -13.44
CA ARG A 210 22.96 17.17 -13.24
C ARG A 210 23.87 17.04 -12.02
N TRP A 211 23.58 16.10 -11.12
CA TRP A 211 24.26 15.96 -9.84
C TRP A 211 25.24 14.79 -9.79
N PRO A 212 26.31 14.89 -8.98
CA PRO A 212 27.16 13.74 -8.66
C PRO A 212 26.33 12.62 -8.03
N LYS A 213 26.66 11.37 -8.37
CA LYS A 213 25.92 10.17 -7.90
C LYS A 213 25.81 10.06 -6.38
N ARG A 214 26.83 10.54 -5.65
CA ARG A 214 26.92 10.45 -4.17
C ARG A 214 26.01 11.43 -3.44
N THR A 215 25.53 12.46 -4.11
CA THR A 215 24.69 13.49 -3.51
C THR A 215 23.30 12.91 -3.26
N ARG A 216 22.83 12.94 -2.01
CA ARG A 216 21.53 12.39 -1.61
C ARG A 216 20.47 13.47 -1.67
N LEU A 217 19.59 13.43 -2.65
CA LEU A 217 18.81 14.60 -3.06
C LEU A 217 17.31 14.45 -2.80
N GLN A 218 16.73 15.55 -2.32
CA GLN A 218 15.29 15.78 -2.28
C GLN A 218 14.92 16.96 -3.19
N GLN A 219 13.73 16.93 -3.77
CA GLN A 219 13.06 18.12 -4.30
C GLN A 219 11.91 18.51 -3.38
N CYS A 220 11.71 19.80 -3.18
CA CYS A 220 10.66 20.31 -2.31
C CYS A 220 9.58 20.98 -3.14
N LEU A 221 8.36 20.49 -3.03
CA LEU A 221 7.17 21.12 -3.62
C LEU A 221 6.66 22.12 -2.61
N LEU A 222 6.65 23.40 -2.97
CA LEU A 222 6.42 24.48 -2.02
C LEU A 222 4.97 24.97 -2.01
N PHE A 223 4.51 25.29 -0.81
CA PHE A 223 3.21 25.84 -0.53
C PHE A 223 3.32 26.95 0.50
N ALA A 224 2.41 27.93 0.43
CA ALA A 224 2.24 28.90 1.50
C ALA A 224 1.12 28.45 2.45
N ARG A 225 1.23 28.79 3.74
CA ARG A 225 0.13 28.67 4.69
C ARG A 225 -0.05 29.98 5.45
N PHE A 226 -1.20 30.62 5.28
CA PHE A 226 -1.47 31.94 5.85
C PHE A 226 -2.15 31.88 7.23
N GLY A 227 -2.80 30.77 7.57
CA GLY A 227 -3.38 30.50 8.90
C GLY A 227 -2.94 29.14 9.44
N LYS A 228 -2.89 28.98 10.77
CA LYS A 228 -2.33 27.80 11.45
C LYS A 228 -2.73 26.43 10.84
N ASP A 229 -4.01 26.27 10.55
CA ASP A 229 -4.62 25.01 10.10
C ASP A 229 -5.20 25.12 8.67
N GLU A 230 -4.91 26.22 7.97
CA GLU A 230 -5.40 26.47 6.60
C GLU A 230 -4.81 25.46 5.62
N ASN A 231 -5.62 25.05 4.63
CA ASN A 231 -5.20 24.14 3.58
C ASN A 231 -4.04 24.73 2.77
N LEU A 232 -2.82 24.27 3.05
CA LEU A 232 -1.60 24.72 2.37
C LEU A 232 -1.65 24.47 0.86
N TYR A 233 -2.32 23.41 0.41
CA TYR A 233 -2.41 23.06 -1.00
C TYR A 233 -3.21 24.08 -1.82
N ALA A 234 -4.00 24.96 -1.15
CA ALA A 234 -4.68 26.08 -1.81
C ALA A 234 -3.70 27.17 -2.30
N HIS A 235 -2.44 27.13 -1.85
CA HIS A 235 -1.45 28.18 -2.10
C HIS A 235 -0.12 27.64 -2.65
N PRO A 236 -0.12 26.90 -3.78
CA PRO A 236 1.12 26.40 -4.39
C PRO A 236 2.04 27.54 -4.83
N MET A 237 3.35 27.30 -4.71
CA MET A 237 4.39 28.28 -5.09
C MET A 237 5.11 27.89 -6.39
N ASP A 238 5.79 28.87 -7.01
CA ASP A 238 6.26 28.78 -8.39
C ASP A 238 7.69 28.24 -8.60
N PHE A 239 8.32 27.67 -7.56
CA PHE A 239 9.70 27.20 -7.59
C PHE A 239 9.92 25.94 -6.74
N PHE A 240 11.00 25.21 -7.05
CA PHE A 240 11.32 23.88 -6.52
C PHE A 240 12.75 23.86 -5.97
N PRO A 241 12.93 24.10 -4.67
CA PRO A 241 14.22 23.92 -4.02
C PRO A 241 14.68 22.46 -4.07
N ILE A 242 15.98 22.26 -4.24
CA ILE A 242 16.65 20.97 -4.20
C ILE A 242 17.56 20.94 -2.98
N ILE A 243 17.46 19.90 -2.15
CA ILE A 243 18.20 19.76 -0.89
C ILE A 243 19.14 18.55 -0.94
N ASP A 244 20.37 18.72 -0.47
CA ASP A 244 21.22 17.60 -0.07
C ASP A 244 20.81 17.14 1.33
N SER A 245 20.35 15.90 1.46
CA SER A 245 19.77 15.32 2.69
C SER A 245 20.83 14.83 3.70
N ASN A 246 22.10 14.84 3.32
CA ASN A 246 23.20 14.57 4.25
C ASN A 246 23.73 15.88 4.82
N LEU A 247 23.87 16.92 3.98
CA LEU A 247 24.28 18.26 4.43
C LEU A 247 23.13 19.04 5.08
N MET A 248 21.88 18.69 4.73
CA MET A 248 20.68 19.46 5.04
C MET A 248 20.81 20.92 4.58
N GLU A 249 21.20 21.10 3.31
CA GLU A 249 21.41 22.41 2.68
C GLU A 249 20.67 22.46 1.34
N VAL A 250 20.13 23.64 1.00
CA VAL A 250 19.59 23.89 -0.35
C VAL A 250 20.77 23.97 -1.32
N VAL A 251 20.80 23.11 -2.32
CA VAL A 251 21.89 23.07 -3.31
C VAL A 251 21.51 23.76 -4.62
N HIS A 252 20.22 23.81 -4.96
CA HIS A 252 19.73 24.46 -6.18
C HIS A 252 18.24 24.84 -6.06
N ILE A 253 17.75 25.66 -6.98
CA ILE A 253 16.33 26.05 -7.07
C ILE A 253 15.91 26.03 -8.54
N ASP A 254 15.01 25.11 -8.89
CA ASP A 254 14.42 25.03 -10.23
C ASP A 254 13.12 25.84 -10.32
N PHE A 255 12.76 26.25 -11.53
CA PHE A 255 11.50 26.95 -11.82
C PHE A 255 10.81 26.29 -13.01
N ALA A 256 9.49 26.09 -12.90
CA ALA A 256 8.71 25.62 -14.05
C ALA A 256 8.37 26.79 -15.02
N PRO A 257 8.26 26.49 -16.33
CA PRO A 257 7.73 27.44 -17.30
C PRO A 257 6.22 27.67 -17.09
N HIS A 258 5.72 28.81 -17.55
CA HIS A 258 4.30 29.17 -17.55
C HIS A 258 3.84 29.61 -18.93
N ARG A 259 2.57 29.38 -19.26
CA ARG A 259 1.95 29.55 -20.58
C ARG A 259 1.28 30.93 -20.72
N LEU A 260 2.03 31.99 -20.41
CA LEU A 260 1.52 33.37 -20.40
C LEU A 260 1.40 33.97 -21.83
N PRO A 261 0.28 34.64 -22.17
CA PRO A 261 0.09 35.26 -23.48
C PRO A 261 0.82 36.63 -23.61
N LYS A 262 2.16 36.61 -23.78
CA LYS A 262 3.04 37.58 -24.50
C LYS A 262 4.51 37.40 -24.11
N PRO A 263 5.48 37.38 -25.05
CA PRO A 263 6.89 37.25 -24.72
C PRO A 263 7.50 38.62 -24.39
N ALA A 264 7.98 38.83 -23.16
CA ALA A 264 9.14 39.68 -22.96
C ALA A 264 10.38 38.91 -23.47
N PRO A 265 11.42 39.58 -24.00
CA PRO A 265 12.60 38.91 -24.57
C PRO A 265 13.50 38.34 -23.46
N SER A 266 13.03 37.27 -22.82
CA SER A 266 13.81 36.24 -22.16
C SER A 266 12.84 35.09 -21.88
N ASN A 267 12.46 34.36 -22.93
CA ASN A 267 11.70 33.14 -22.77
C ASN A 267 12.58 32.16 -21.97
N ASN A 268 12.15 31.69 -20.80
CA ASN A 268 12.47 30.30 -20.47
C ASN A 268 11.72 29.50 -21.53
N PRO A 269 12.38 28.96 -22.57
CA PRO A 269 11.67 28.24 -23.61
C PRO A 269 10.93 27.09 -22.94
N VAL A 270 9.67 26.88 -23.30
CA VAL A 270 8.94 25.68 -22.88
C VAL A 270 9.80 24.49 -23.31
N SER A 271 10.43 23.86 -22.33
CA SER A 271 11.42 22.81 -22.54
C SER A 271 11.07 21.64 -21.63
N THR A 272 11.12 20.46 -22.22
CA THR A 272 11.02 19.20 -21.50
C THR A 272 12.38 18.72 -21.01
N LYS A 273 13.46 19.42 -21.39
CA LYS A 273 14.84 19.13 -20.97
C LYS A 273 15.19 19.86 -19.67
N PRO A 274 15.93 19.22 -18.75
CA PRO A 274 16.51 19.89 -17.60
C PRO A 274 17.40 21.07 -18.04
N PRO A 275 17.25 22.27 -17.43
CA PRO A 275 18.13 23.38 -17.68
C PRO A 275 19.51 23.17 -17.02
N PRO A 276 20.57 23.82 -17.53
CA PRO A 276 21.85 23.92 -16.83
C PRO A 276 21.70 24.45 -15.39
N LEU A 277 22.60 24.05 -14.48
CA LEU A 277 22.55 24.45 -13.06
C LEU A 277 22.79 25.95 -12.83
N ASP A 278 23.33 26.67 -13.82
CA ASP A 278 23.52 28.12 -13.82
C ASP A 278 22.36 28.89 -14.48
N ALA A 279 21.30 28.19 -14.93
CA ALA A 279 20.14 28.83 -15.50
C ALA A 279 19.41 29.70 -14.46
N ALA A 280 19.11 30.93 -14.85
CA ALA A 280 18.37 31.89 -14.03
C ALA A 280 16.89 31.94 -14.43
N LEU A 281 16.03 32.33 -13.49
CA LEU A 281 14.63 32.60 -13.79
C LEU A 281 14.51 33.79 -14.74
N ALA A 282 13.92 33.55 -15.91
CA ALA A 282 13.75 34.55 -16.97
C ALA A 282 12.35 35.19 -17.00
N ARG A 283 11.54 35.03 -15.95
CA ARG A 283 10.20 35.61 -15.80
C ARG A 283 10.02 36.26 -14.44
N ALA A 284 9.02 37.14 -14.32
CA ALA A 284 8.56 37.60 -13.01
C ALA A 284 8.06 36.42 -12.15
N ARG A 285 8.14 36.61 -10.84
CA ARG A 285 7.62 35.66 -9.86
C ARG A 285 6.10 35.71 -9.83
N ILE A 286 5.49 34.55 -9.61
CA ILE A 286 4.03 34.41 -9.60
C ILE A 286 3.61 34.19 -8.14
N PRO A 287 2.79 35.10 -7.56
CA PRO A 287 2.33 34.93 -6.21
C PRO A 287 1.36 33.74 -6.10
N PRO A 288 1.36 33.01 -4.97
CA PRO A 288 0.38 31.94 -4.77
C PRO A 288 -1.05 32.51 -4.83
N PRO A 289 -2.05 31.70 -5.22
CA PRO A 289 -3.46 32.05 -5.03
C PRO A 289 -3.72 32.37 -3.55
N LEU A 290 -4.62 33.32 -3.27
CA LEU A 290 -5.00 33.68 -1.88
C LEU A 290 -6.39 33.17 -1.51
N THR A 291 -7.14 32.64 -2.49
CA THR A 291 -8.44 32.03 -2.25
C THR A 291 -8.26 30.78 -1.40
N LYS A 292 -9.02 30.70 -0.31
CA LYS A 292 -9.01 29.55 0.58
C LYS A 292 -9.83 28.41 -0.01
N HIS A 293 -9.41 27.18 0.27
CA HIS A 293 -10.14 25.97 -0.07
C HIS A 293 -10.10 25.01 1.11
N GLU A 294 -10.82 25.36 2.17
CA GLU A 294 -10.80 24.62 3.43
C GLU A 294 -11.68 23.37 3.37
N TYR A 295 -11.32 22.37 4.17
CA TYR A 295 -12.10 21.14 4.35
C TYR A 295 -12.31 20.77 5.82
N LEU A 296 -11.62 21.45 6.73
CA LEU A 296 -11.79 21.24 8.16
C LEU A 296 -13.12 21.88 8.61
N PRO A 297 -14.00 21.14 9.31
CA PRO A 297 -15.31 21.66 9.73
C PRO A 297 -15.24 22.98 10.51
N GLU A 298 -14.23 23.15 11.37
CA GLU A 298 -14.01 24.36 12.17
C GLU A 298 -13.57 25.58 11.34
N LEU A 299 -13.00 25.37 10.16
CA LEU A 299 -12.65 26.44 9.22
C LEU A 299 -13.84 26.75 8.31
N LEU A 300 -14.49 25.72 7.77
CA LEU A 300 -15.69 25.85 6.94
C LEU A 300 -16.86 26.51 7.68
N ALA A 301 -17.02 26.25 8.98
CA ALA A 301 -18.05 26.90 9.81
C ALA A 301 -17.91 28.42 9.91
N LYS A 302 -16.79 29.00 9.45
CA LYS A 302 -16.58 30.45 9.36
C LYS A 302 -17.13 31.04 8.05
N GLU A 303 -17.48 30.21 7.07
CA GLU A 303 -18.08 30.63 5.81
C GLU A 303 -19.60 30.75 5.94
N GLU A 304 -20.17 31.90 5.56
CA GLU A 304 -21.60 32.20 5.75
C GLU A 304 -22.54 31.22 5.04
N ALA A 305 -22.11 30.65 3.92
CA ALA A 305 -22.90 29.72 3.10
C ALA A 305 -22.79 28.25 3.56
N PHE A 306 -21.92 27.92 4.52
CA PHE A 306 -21.66 26.55 4.91
C PHE A 306 -22.52 26.11 6.10
N SER A 307 -23.11 24.92 6.00
CA SER A 307 -23.71 24.22 7.15
C SER A 307 -23.50 22.71 7.03
N MET A 308 -23.26 22.06 8.15
CA MET A 308 -23.16 20.60 8.21
C MET A 308 -24.53 19.95 7.97
N ARG A 309 -24.54 18.78 7.34
CA ARG A 309 -25.75 17.97 7.19
C ARG A 309 -26.29 17.56 8.57
N THR A 310 -27.59 17.71 8.77
CA THR A 310 -28.27 17.44 10.06
C THR A 310 -29.22 16.24 10.00
N ASP A 311 -29.31 15.58 8.85
CA ASP A 311 -30.24 14.49 8.56
C ASP A 311 -29.63 13.08 8.70
N LEU A 312 -28.32 12.97 8.98
CA LEU A 312 -27.64 11.70 9.24
C LEU A 312 -28.01 11.17 10.64
N LYS A 313 -28.61 9.98 10.68
CA LYS A 313 -28.90 9.26 11.92
C LYS A 313 -27.71 8.36 12.30
N PRO A 314 -27.41 8.17 13.60
CA PRO A 314 -26.34 7.27 14.02
C PRO A 314 -26.51 5.83 13.49
N LEU A 315 -25.40 5.23 13.08
CA LEU A 315 -25.30 3.81 12.71
C LEU A 315 -24.31 3.13 13.65
N TYR A 316 -24.82 2.23 14.50
CA TYR A 316 -23.99 1.49 15.45
C TYR A 316 -23.69 0.08 14.94
N VAL A 317 -22.40 -0.29 14.91
CA VAL A 317 -21.94 -1.65 14.62
C VAL A 317 -21.49 -2.26 15.95
N VAL A 318 -22.23 -3.25 16.45
CA VAL A 318 -22.01 -3.85 17.77
C VAL A 318 -21.90 -5.36 17.70
N GLN A 319 -20.94 -5.93 18.42
CA GLN A 319 -20.78 -7.38 18.59
C GLN A 319 -20.91 -7.75 20.08
N PRO A 320 -22.13 -7.98 20.58
CA PRO A 320 -22.39 -8.12 22.02
C PRO A 320 -21.74 -9.35 22.66
N GLU A 321 -21.40 -10.36 21.86
CA GLU A 321 -20.76 -11.61 22.31
C GLU A 321 -19.26 -11.64 21.96
N GLY A 322 -18.69 -10.51 21.53
CA GLY A 322 -17.31 -10.42 21.04
C GLY A 322 -17.18 -10.81 19.56
N VAL A 323 -15.93 -10.93 19.12
CA VAL A 323 -15.56 -11.22 17.73
C VAL A 323 -15.46 -12.72 17.47
N SER A 324 -15.57 -13.12 16.20
CA SER A 324 -15.48 -14.52 15.75
C SER A 324 -14.08 -14.94 15.30
N PHE A 325 -13.11 -14.01 15.31
CA PHE A 325 -11.70 -14.29 15.05
C PHE A 325 -10.92 -14.41 16.35
N THR A 326 -9.82 -15.17 16.33
CA THR A 326 -8.86 -15.21 17.44
C THR A 326 -7.51 -14.68 16.99
N VAL A 327 -6.80 -14.01 17.90
CA VAL A 327 -5.44 -13.51 17.65
C VAL A 327 -4.50 -14.09 18.71
N ARG A 328 -3.46 -14.80 18.28
CA ARG A 328 -2.41 -15.33 19.15
C ARG A 328 -1.07 -14.77 18.69
N GLY A 329 -0.54 -13.79 19.42
CA GLY A 329 0.61 -13.00 18.92
C GLY A 329 0.20 -12.23 17.67
N ARG A 330 0.74 -12.63 16.52
CA ARG A 330 0.39 -12.10 15.19
C ARG A 330 -0.31 -13.12 14.28
N GLU A 331 -0.64 -14.30 14.79
CA GLU A 331 -1.45 -15.27 14.05
C GLU A 331 -2.94 -14.97 14.24
N VAL A 332 -3.69 -14.97 13.14
CA VAL A 332 -5.14 -14.78 13.10
C VAL A 332 -5.80 -16.05 12.59
N GLU A 333 -6.83 -16.51 13.31
CA GLU A 333 -7.71 -17.60 12.89
C GLU A 333 -9.16 -17.10 12.83
N TRP A 334 -9.83 -17.31 11.69
CA TRP A 334 -11.21 -16.87 11.47
C TRP A 334 -11.89 -17.71 10.39
N GLN A 335 -13.08 -18.27 10.68
CA GLN A 335 -13.92 -18.96 9.68
C GLN A 335 -13.11 -19.90 8.76
N LYS A 336 -12.32 -20.80 9.37
CA LYS A 336 -11.40 -21.77 8.72
C LYS A 336 -10.13 -21.20 8.09
N TRP A 337 -10.00 -19.87 7.97
CA TRP A 337 -8.75 -19.22 7.61
C TRP A 337 -7.76 -19.22 8.77
N LYS A 338 -6.48 -19.36 8.45
CA LYS A 338 -5.35 -19.09 9.35
C LYS A 338 -4.23 -18.39 8.60
N MET A 339 -3.65 -17.34 9.20
CA MET A 339 -2.56 -16.55 8.62
C MET A 339 -1.73 -15.82 9.69
N HIS A 340 -0.52 -15.39 9.33
CA HIS A 340 0.34 -14.54 10.15
C HIS A 340 0.39 -13.10 9.61
N ILE A 341 0.21 -12.10 10.48
CA ILE A 341 0.20 -10.67 10.15
C ILE A 341 1.57 -10.04 10.41
N GLY A 342 2.35 -9.86 9.35
CA GLY A 342 3.68 -9.25 9.40
C GLY A 342 3.66 -7.73 9.22
N PHE A 343 4.78 -7.09 9.55
CA PHE A 343 5.01 -5.65 9.35
C PHE A 343 6.48 -5.38 9.02
N ASN A 344 6.77 -4.47 8.09
CA ASN A 344 8.11 -3.89 7.93
C ASN A 344 8.04 -2.43 7.45
N GLY A 345 9.13 -1.68 7.60
CA GLY A 345 9.17 -0.25 7.24
C GLY A 345 8.87 0.05 5.77
N ARG A 346 9.10 -0.91 4.85
CA ARG A 346 8.93 -0.71 3.40
C ARG A 346 7.53 -1.08 2.90
N GLU A 347 7.14 -2.34 3.00
CA GLU A 347 5.84 -2.85 2.53
C GLU A 347 4.69 -2.43 3.47
N GLY A 348 5.00 -2.09 4.72
CA GLY A 348 3.99 -1.96 5.76
C GLY A 348 3.41 -3.33 6.09
N LEU A 349 2.12 -3.52 5.82
CA LEU A 349 1.37 -4.74 6.11
C LEU A 349 1.75 -5.89 5.15
N THR A 350 2.04 -7.06 5.72
CA THR A 350 2.22 -8.30 4.95
C THR A 350 1.39 -9.43 5.55
N LEU A 351 0.82 -10.29 4.71
CA LEU A 351 0.08 -11.47 5.16
C LEU A 351 0.85 -12.71 4.77
N ASN A 352 1.10 -13.60 5.71
CA ASN A 352 1.97 -14.75 5.51
C ASN A 352 1.26 -16.05 5.89
N THR A 353 1.77 -17.16 5.35
CA THR A 353 1.38 -18.54 5.71
C THR A 353 -0.14 -18.76 5.71
N ILE A 354 -0.79 -18.28 4.65
CA ILE A 354 -2.25 -18.28 4.49
C ILE A 354 -2.73 -19.69 4.15
N THR A 355 -3.61 -20.22 4.99
CA THR A 355 -4.20 -21.54 4.84
C THR A 355 -5.71 -21.51 5.08
N TYR A 356 -6.39 -22.52 4.57
CA TYR A 356 -7.81 -22.78 4.81
C TYR A 356 -8.01 -24.22 5.27
N THR A 357 -8.76 -24.44 6.36
CA THR A 357 -9.05 -25.78 6.88
C THR A 357 -10.35 -26.33 6.27
N ASP A 358 -10.25 -27.36 5.45
CA ASP A 358 -11.38 -27.98 4.73
C ASP A 358 -11.48 -29.47 5.08
N GLY A 359 -12.61 -29.89 5.65
CA GLY A 359 -12.82 -31.28 6.08
C GLY A 359 -11.77 -31.79 7.07
N GLY A 360 -11.20 -30.91 7.90
CA GLY A 360 -10.12 -31.23 8.84
C GLY A 360 -8.71 -31.23 8.25
N ALA A 361 -8.56 -31.04 6.93
CA ALA A 361 -7.26 -30.89 6.28
C ALA A 361 -6.87 -29.41 6.17
N VAL A 362 -5.66 -29.07 6.60
CA VAL A 362 -5.07 -27.74 6.35
C VAL A 362 -4.64 -27.66 4.89
N ARG A 363 -5.18 -26.69 4.15
CA ARG A 363 -4.93 -26.47 2.73
C ARG A 363 -4.23 -25.14 2.52
N PRO A 364 -2.94 -25.16 2.14
CA PRO A 364 -2.20 -23.97 1.73
C PRO A 364 -2.86 -23.18 0.59
N ILE A 365 -2.73 -21.85 0.62
CA ILE A 365 -3.20 -20.95 -0.46
C ILE A 365 -2.07 -20.01 -0.93
N ALA A 366 -1.42 -19.30 -0.01
CA ALA A 366 -0.32 -18.39 -0.32
C ALA A 366 0.68 -18.32 0.85
N TYR A 367 1.97 -18.23 0.53
CA TYR A 367 3.01 -18.06 1.54
C TYR A 367 3.18 -16.60 1.98
N LYS A 368 3.11 -15.64 1.05
CA LYS A 368 3.19 -14.20 1.34
C LYS A 368 2.34 -13.41 0.34
N LEU A 369 1.52 -12.48 0.86
CA LEU A 369 0.84 -11.42 0.11
C LEU A 369 1.34 -10.07 0.60
N SER A 370 1.69 -9.18 -0.33
CA SER A 370 2.12 -7.81 -0.01
C SER A 370 2.04 -6.88 -1.21
N LEU A 371 2.02 -5.57 -0.94
CA LEU A 371 2.34 -4.57 -1.96
C LEU A 371 3.86 -4.36 -1.95
N ALA A 372 4.51 -4.88 -2.98
CA ALA A 372 5.96 -4.95 -3.06
C ALA A 372 6.60 -3.67 -3.63
N GLU A 373 5.84 -2.93 -4.44
CA GLU A 373 6.25 -1.63 -4.96
C GLU A 373 5.04 -0.84 -5.47
N MET A 374 5.22 0.46 -5.69
CA MET A 374 4.30 1.27 -6.48
C MET A 374 5.05 2.34 -7.27
N VAL A 375 4.40 2.94 -8.25
CA VAL A 375 4.91 4.11 -8.96
C VAL A 375 3.76 5.05 -9.33
N VAL A 376 3.95 6.36 -9.10
CA VAL A 376 2.93 7.40 -9.34
C VAL A 376 3.39 8.40 -10.41
N PRO A 377 3.46 8.02 -11.70
CA PRO A 377 3.99 8.89 -12.74
C PRO A 377 3.02 10.00 -13.13
N TYR A 378 3.48 11.26 -13.07
CA TYR A 378 2.75 12.43 -13.56
C TYR A 378 2.99 12.68 -15.06
N ALA A 379 2.00 13.25 -15.72
CA ALA A 379 1.96 13.39 -17.17
C ALA A 379 2.56 14.70 -17.71
N GLU A 380 2.76 15.72 -16.87
CA GLU A 380 3.26 17.03 -17.33
C GLU A 380 4.73 16.93 -17.80
N PRO A 381 5.02 17.11 -19.10
CA PRO A 381 6.35 16.92 -19.64
C PRO A 381 7.29 18.11 -19.38
N GLN A 382 6.77 19.27 -18.97
CA GLN A 382 7.60 20.46 -18.74
C GLN A 382 8.44 20.32 -17.49
N TYR A 383 9.74 20.59 -17.60
CA TYR A 383 10.64 20.52 -16.47
C TYR A 383 10.24 21.54 -15.38
N PRO A 384 10.26 21.18 -14.07
CA PRO A 384 10.78 19.95 -13.47
C PRO A 384 9.77 18.81 -13.24
N HIS A 385 8.53 18.95 -13.70
CA HIS A 385 7.45 17.98 -13.41
C HIS A 385 7.73 16.53 -13.83
N PRO A 386 8.54 16.22 -14.87
CA PRO A 386 8.97 14.86 -15.15
C PRO A 386 9.71 14.15 -14.02
N ARG A 387 10.15 14.84 -12.96
CA ARG A 387 10.68 14.22 -11.74
C ARG A 387 9.61 13.65 -10.81
N LYS A 388 8.35 13.98 -11.02
CA LYS A 388 7.22 13.49 -10.22
C LYS A 388 6.78 12.13 -10.74
N PHE A 389 7.42 11.09 -10.23
CA PHE A 389 7.05 9.70 -10.47
C PHE A 389 7.48 8.83 -9.29
N ALA A 390 6.96 9.18 -8.13
CA ALA A 390 7.40 8.64 -6.85
C ALA A 390 7.13 7.13 -6.77
N PHE A 391 8.08 6.40 -6.20
CA PHE A 391 7.93 5.00 -5.86
C PHE A 391 7.65 4.90 -4.37
N ASP A 392 6.41 5.14 -3.94
CA ASP A 392 6.19 5.47 -2.53
C ASP A 392 6.61 4.35 -1.56
N ILE A 393 6.50 3.07 -1.97
CA ILE A 393 7.00 1.92 -1.19
C ILE A 393 8.54 1.92 -1.18
N GLY A 394 9.20 1.94 -2.33
CA GLY A 394 10.65 1.82 -2.45
C GLY A 394 11.47 3.07 -2.09
N GLU A 395 10.88 4.26 -2.20
CA GLU A 395 11.52 5.55 -1.91
C GLU A 395 11.23 6.06 -0.50
N TYR A 396 10.08 5.75 0.10
CA TYR A 396 9.73 6.26 1.45
C TYR A 396 9.39 5.15 2.44
N GLY A 397 8.55 4.20 2.03
CA GLY A 397 8.10 3.06 2.83
C GLY A 397 6.68 3.24 3.37
N MET A 398 5.78 2.29 3.08
CA MET A 398 4.40 2.32 3.60
C MET A 398 4.34 2.05 5.10
N GLY A 399 5.32 1.34 5.66
CA GLY A 399 5.40 1.08 7.09
C GLY A 399 5.91 2.29 7.88
N THR A 400 6.91 2.99 7.36
CA THR A 400 7.41 4.24 7.94
C THR A 400 6.40 5.38 7.85
N LEU A 401 5.52 5.34 6.83
CA LEU A 401 4.44 6.29 6.59
C LEU A 401 3.07 5.83 7.13
N ALA A 402 3.03 4.74 7.90
CA ALA A 402 1.80 4.21 8.47
C ALA A 402 1.18 5.18 9.49
N ASN A 403 -0.13 5.41 9.41
CA ASN A 403 -0.87 6.20 10.38
C ASN A 403 -1.11 5.41 11.69
N GLU A 404 -1.21 6.13 12.81
CA GLU A 404 -1.76 5.56 14.05
C GLU A 404 -3.29 5.64 14.00
N LEU A 405 -3.95 4.50 13.73
CA LEU A 405 -5.39 4.43 13.49
C LEU A 405 -6.21 4.65 14.76
N SER A 406 -7.25 5.47 14.67
CA SER A 406 -8.13 5.86 15.76
C SER A 406 -9.41 5.03 15.79
N LEU A 407 -9.77 4.53 16.99
CA LEU A 407 -10.98 3.74 17.21
C LEU A 407 -12.25 4.58 16.93
N GLY A 408 -13.16 4.05 16.13
CA GLY A 408 -14.44 4.68 15.80
C GLY A 408 -14.37 5.76 14.72
N CYS A 409 -13.17 6.13 14.26
CA CYS A 409 -12.97 7.05 13.13
C CYS A 409 -12.46 6.29 11.90
N ASP A 410 -11.23 5.77 11.96
CA ASP A 410 -10.62 5.03 10.84
C ASP A 410 -11.17 3.60 10.73
N CYS A 411 -11.46 3.00 11.88
CA CYS A 411 -12.06 1.67 11.99
C CYS A 411 -13.30 1.69 12.90
N LEU A 412 -14.44 1.24 12.37
CA LEU A 412 -15.73 1.24 13.05
C LEU A 412 -16.16 -0.19 13.43
N GLY A 413 -16.56 -0.38 14.69
CA GLY A 413 -17.04 -1.67 15.21
C GLY A 413 -16.19 -2.18 16.37
N THR A 414 -16.05 -3.50 16.49
CA THR A 414 -15.20 -4.14 17.51
C THR A 414 -13.82 -4.44 16.92
N ILE A 415 -12.83 -3.62 17.26
CA ILE A 415 -11.53 -3.59 16.57
C ILE A 415 -10.41 -4.20 17.43
N CYS A 416 -9.54 -4.99 16.79
CA CYS A 416 -8.25 -5.41 17.32
C CYS A 416 -7.13 -4.68 16.56
N TYR A 417 -6.18 -4.06 17.28
CA TYR A 417 -5.04 -3.38 16.67
C TYR A 417 -3.74 -4.16 16.87
N LEU A 418 -2.86 -4.12 15.88
CA LEU A 418 -1.47 -4.56 16.00
C LEU A 418 -0.51 -3.38 15.75
N PRO A 419 0.60 -3.28 16.51
CA PRO A 419 1.57 -2.22 16.30
C PRO A 419 2.48 -2.48 15.10
N GLY A 420 3.02 -1.40 14.55
CA GLY A 420 4.14 -1.38 13.62
C GLY A 420 5.38 -0.78 14.28
N CYS A 421 6.58 -1.19 13.85
CA CYS A 421 7.82 -0.62 14.37
C CYS A 421 8.87 -0.50 13.27
N PHE A 422 9.62 0.60 13.26
CA PHE A 422 10.76 0.83 12.37
C PHE A 422 11.90 1.54 13.11
N VAL A 423 13.02 1.81 12.43
CA VAL A 423 14.21 2.43 13.02
C VAL A 423 14.29 3.92 12.68
N SER A 424 14.66 4.76 13.64
CA SER A 424 15.02 6.17 13.40
C SER A 424 16.50 6.32 13.02
N HIS A 425 16.93 7.50 12.56
CA HIS A 425 18.35 7.81 12.26
C HIS A 425 19.30 7.50 13.41
N SER A 426 18.81 7.62 14.65
CA SER A 426 19.57 7.35 15.87
C SER A 426 19.76 5.85 16.15
N GLY A 427 19.04 4.97 15.46
CA GLY A 427 18.97 3.54 15.76
C GLY A 427 17.93 3.21 16.86
N ALA A 428 17.21 4.21 17.37
CA ALA A 428 16.11 3.99 18.29
C ALA A 428 14.86 3.51 17.52
N PRO A 429 14.06 2.61 18.11
CA PRO A 429 12.81 2.17 17.53
C PRO A 429 11.76 3.28 17.55
N VAL A 430 10.99 3.39 16.47
CA VAL A 430 9.79 4.22 16.37
C VAL A 430 8.59 3.30 16.29
N LEU A 431 7.67 3.45 17.26
CA LEU A 431 6.49 2.61 17.41
C LEU A 431 5.25 3.35 16.88
N VAL A 432 4.51 2.71 15.97
CA VAL A 432 3.16 3.12 15.55
C VAL A 432 2.18 2.18 16.25
N LYS A 433 1.49 2.66 17.28
CA LYS A 433 0.78 1.78 18.24
C LYS A 433 -0.37 1.01 17.59
N ASN A 434 -1.14 1.70 16.76
CA ASN A 434 -2.32 1.18 16.09
C ASN A 434 -2.11 1.17 14.57
N ALA A 435 -1.00 0.59 14.09
CA ALA A 435 -0.67 0.60 12.67
C ALA A 435 -1.62 -0.27 11.84
N ILE A 436 -1.99 -1.44 12.35
CA ILE A 436 -2.83 -2.41 11.65
C ILE A 436 -4.14 -2.57 12.40
N CYS A 437 -5.24 -2.50 11.67
CA CYS A 437 -6.59 -2.70 12.18
C CYS A 437 -7.14 -4.05 11.70
N ILE A 438 -7.74 -4.81 12.62
CA ILE A 438 -8.34 -6.12 12.37
C ILE A 438 -9.75 -6.13 12.94
N HIS A 439 -10.74 -6.40 12.09
CA HIS A 439 -12.12 -6.57 12.50
C HIS A 439 -12.87 -7.49 11.54
N GLU A 440 -14.08 -7.89 11.90
CA GLU A 440 -14.99 -8.54 10.96
C GLU A 440 -16.22 -7.67 10.75
N GLU A 441 -16.76 -7.67 9.54
CA GLU A 441 -17.97 -6.92 9.21
C GLU A 441 -18.94 -7.75 8.35
N ASP A 442 -20.20 -7.34 8.36
CA ASP A 442 -21.22 -7.93 7.50
C ASP A 442 -20.91 -7.62 6.03
N ALA A 443 -21.07 -8.63 5.17
CA ALA A 443 -20.81 -8.54 3.73
C ALA A 443 -22.05 -8.86 2.88
N GLY A 444 -23.26 -8.64 3.43
CA GLY A 444 -24.52 -8.88 2.72
C GLY A 444 -24.93 -10.35 2.66
N LEU A 445 -25.49 -10.78 1.52
CA LEU A 445 -25.90 -12.17 1.30
C LEU A 445 -24.71 -13.01 0.81
N LEU A 446 -24.48 -14.14 1.47
CA LEU A 446 -23.49 -15.13 1.05
C LEU A 446 -24.05 -16.02 -0.06
N TRP A 447 -25.23 -16.58 0.18
CA TRP A 447 -25.99 -17.31 -0.84
C TRP A 447 -27.48 -17.32 -0.48
N LYS A 448 -28.34 -17.44 -1.50
CA LYS A 448 -29.79 -17.52 -1.35
C LYS A 448 -30.38 -18.37 -2.47
N HIS A 449 -31.40 -19.16 -2.14
CA HIS A 449 -32.23 -19.86 -3.12
C HIS A 449 -33.70 -19.83 -2.72
N THR A 450 -34.60 -19.89 -3.70
CA THR A 450 -36.06 -19.97 -3.47
C THR A 450 -36.68 -20.90 -4.50
N ASP A 451 -37.31 -21.97 -4.03
CA ASP A 451 -38.12 -22.84 -4.87
C ASP A 451 -39.52 -22.23 -5.06
N TYR A 452 -39.83 -21.82 -6.28
CA TYR A 452 -41.09 -21.15 -6.61
C TYR A 452 -42.30 -22.10 -6.66
N ARG A 453 -42.06 -23.41 -6.65
CA ARG A 453 -43.13 -24.41 -6.78
C ARG A 453 -44.03 -24.38 -5.54
N PRO A 454 -45.32 -24.77 -5.64
CA PRO A 454 -46.18 -24.88 -4.47
C PRO A 454 -45.57 -25.76 -3.38
N GLY A 455 -45.43 -25.22 -2.16
CA GLY A 455 -44.75 -25.89 -1.04
C GLY A 455 -43.21 -25.76 -1.03
N GLY A 456 -42.64 -25.04 -2.00
CA GLY A 456 -41.20 -24.76 -2.08
C GLY A 456 -40.70 -23.84 -0.96
N ARG A 457 -39.42 -23.98 -0.61
CA ARG A 457 -38.76 -23.24 0.47
C ARG A 457 -37.82 -22.14 -0.06
N ALA A 458 -37.66 -21.10 0.74
CA ALA A 458 -36.57 -20.14 0.61
C ALA A 458 -35.50 -20.39 1.68
N GLN A 459 -34.24 -20.20 1.31
CA GLN A 459 -33.10 -20.28 2.22
C GLN A 459 -32.16 -19.11 1.93
N SER A 460 -31.71 -18.40 2.97
CA SER A 460 -30.76 -17.29 2.85
C SER A 460 -29.69 -17.41 3.93
N VAL A 461 -28.43 -17.19 3.55
CA VAL A 461 -27.29 -17.11 4.48
C VAL A 461 -26.60 -15.78 4.26
N ARG A 462 -26.25 -15.10 5.36
CA ARG A 462 -25.51 -13.84 5.33
C ARG A 462 -24.00 -14.09 5.33
N ALA A 463 -23.28 -13.20 4.66
CA ALA A 463 -21.83 -13.21 4.62
C ALA A 463 -21.25 -12.33 5.71
N ARG A 464 -20.09 -12.74 6.23
CA ARG A 464 -19.14 -11.87 6.90
C ARG A 464 -17.82 -11.89 6.16
N LYS A 465 -17.02 -10.84 6.37
CA LYS A 465 -15.62 -10.82 5.97
C LYS A 465 -14.73 -10.40 7.14
N LEU A 466 -13.55 -10.98 7.23
CA LEU A 466 -12.45 -10.47 8.04
C LEU A 466 -11.72 -9.40 7.25
N VAL A 467 -11.43 -8.27 7.89
CA VAL A 467 -10.71 -7.13 7.32
C VAL A 467 -9.40 -6.98 8.09
N VAL A 468 -8.28 -6.93 7.37
CA VAL A 468 -6.97 -6.55 7.91
C VAL A 468 -6.45 -5.36 7.12
N SER A 469 -6.24 -4.22 7.77
CA SER A 469 -5.97 -2.97 7.05
C SER A 469 -4.81 -2.15 7.59
N LEU A 470 -4.29 -1.30 6.70
CA LEU A 470 -3.25 -0.30 6.94
C LEU A 470 -3.67 0.99 6.20
N VAL A 471 -3.47 2.14 6.84
CA VAL A 471 -3.52 3.46 6.18
C VAL A 471 -2.12 4.04 6.20
N ALA A 472 -1.67 4.58 5.07
CA ALA A 472 -0.40 5.27 4.95
C ALA A 472 -0.60 6.63 4.27
N THR A 473 0.08 7.66 4.79
CA THR A 473 0.05 9.03 4.25
C THR A 473 1.36 9.33 3.55
N VAL A 474 1.30 9.60 2.25
CA VAL A 474 2.46 10.00 1.44
C VAL A 474 2.28 11.45 1.04
N ALA A 475 2.79 12.35 1.89
CA ALA A 475 2.61 13.78 1.74
C ALA A 475 1.13 14.16 1.55
N ASN A 476 0.72 14.44 0.31
CA ASN A 476 -0.63 14.87 -0.04
C ASN A 476 -1.66 13.72 -0.15
N TYR A 477 -1.25 12.47 -0.39
CA TYR A 477 -2.17 11.34 -0.63
C TYR A 477 -2.30 10.42 0.60
N GLU A 478 -3.50 9.90 0.81
CA GLU A 478 -3.76 8.75 1.67
C GLU A 478 -4.02 7.49 0.85
N TYR A 479 -3.28 6.43 1.19
CA TYR A 479 -3.49 5.08 0.66
C TYR A 479 -4.05 4.19 1.75
N ILE A 480 -5.22 3.61 1.47
CA ILE A 480 -5.93 2.76 2.42
C ILE A 480 -6.00 1.35 1.83
N PHE A 481 -5.34 0.40 2.49
CA PHE A 481 -5.26 -0.99 2.03
C PHE A 481 -6.10 -1.87 2.93
N TYR A 482 -7.10 -2.54 2.36
CA TYR A 482 -7.93 -3.53 3.04
C TYR A 482 -7.70 -4.91 2.42
N TRP A 483 -7.19 -5.85 3.22
CA TRP A 483 -7.23 -7.26 2.89
C TRP A 483 -8.49 -7.89 3.47
N ASN A 484 -9.39 -8.31 2.60
CA ASN A 484 -10.68 -8.90 2.94
C ASN A 484 -10.64 -10.43 2.72
N PHE A 485 -11.07 -11.21 3.72
CA PHE A 485 -11.23 -12.67 3.62
C PHE A 485 -12.68 -13.05 3.85
N TYR A 486 -13.22 -13.92 3.00
CA TYR A 486 -14.65 -14.25 2.98
C TYR A 486 -14.91 -15.72 3.34
N GLN A 487 -16.12 -16.01 3.81
CA GLN A 487 -16.55 -17.36 4.22
C GLN A 487 -16.69 -18.35 3.04
N ASP A 488 -16.73 -17.88 1.80
CA ASP A 488 -16.75 -18.71 0.58
C ASP A 488 -15.34 -19.13 0.12
N GLY A 489 -14.29 -18.78 0.88
CA GLY A 489 -12.90 -19.03 0.53
C GLY A 489 -12.29 -17.98 -0.41
N THR A 490 -13.03 -16.93 -0.78
CA THR A 490 -12.49 -15.78 -1.52
C THR A 490 -11.60 -14.93 -0.60
N PHE A 491 -10.54 -14.35 -1.16
CA PHE A 491 -9.83 -13.22 -0.55
C PHE A 491 -9.68 -12.07 -1.55
N GLU A 492 -9.46 -10.86 -1.06
CA GLU A 492 -9.47 -9.65 -1.87
C GLU A 492 -8.54 -8.60 -1.29
N LEU A 493 -7.86 -7.86 -2.18
CA LEU A 493 -7.25 -6.59 -1.87
C LEU A 493 -8.18 -5.47 -2.37
N GLU A 494 -8.63 -4.61 -1.46
CA GLU A 494 -9.27 -3.35 -1.78
C GLU A 494 -8.30 -2.21 -1.47
N ILE A 495 -8.03 -1.36 -2.46
CA ILE A 495 -7.22 -0.16 -2.30
C ILE A 495 -8.15 1.04 -2.45
N ARG A 496 -8.12 1.95 -1.48
CA ARG A 496 -8.77 3.26 -1.60
C ARG A 496 -7.73 4.36 -1.68
N LEU A 497 -7.94 5.28 -2.61
CA LEU A 497 -7.15 6.49 -2.80
C LEU A 497 -7.98 7.65 -2.27
N SER A 498 -7.44 8.43 -1.33
CA SER A 498 -8.06 9.66 -0.82
C SER A 498 -6.97 10.70 -0.52
N GLY A 499 -7.31 11.80 0.14
CA GLY A 499 -6.37 12.88 0.41
C GLY A 499 -6.46 14.03 -0.55
N VAL A 500 -5.39 14.82 -0.64
CA VAL A 500 -5.35 16.04 -1.43
C VAL A 500 -4.59 15.80 -2.73
N LEU A 501 -5.08 16.37 -3.82
CA LEU A 501 -4.37 16.33 -5.11
C LEU A 501 -3.00 16.99 -5.00
N ASN A 502 -1.99 16.43 -5.67
CA ASN A 502 -0.76 17.18 -5.93
C ASN A 502 -1.06 18.29 -6.95
N VAL A 503 -0.77 19.53 -6.56
CA VAL A 503 -1.12 20.72 -7.37
C VAL A 503 0.08 21.62 -7.63
N TYR A 504 -0.01 22.37 -8.71
CA TYR A 504 0.88 23.48 -9.03
C TYR A 504 0.06 24.74 -9.31
N LEU A 505 0.68 25.92 -9.21
CA LEU A 505 -0.04 27.18 -9.46
C LEU A 505 -0.13 27.49 -10.95
N LEU A 506 -1.24 28.12 -11.36
CA LEU A 506 -1.32 28.86 -12.61
C LEU A 506 -1.10 30.35 -12.36
N ALA A 507 -0.49 31.02 -13.32
CA ALA A 507 -0.43 32.47 -13.34
C ALA A 507 -1.81 33.08 -13.61
N GLU A 508 -1.98 34.37 -13.32
CA GLU A 508 -3.22 35.06 -13.64
C GLU A 508 -3.47 35.07 -15.16
N GLY A 509 -4.64 34.60 -15.58
CA GLY A 509 -5.01 34.45 -16.99
C GLY A 509 -4.37 33.25 -17.72
N GLU A 510 -3.54 32.45 -17.04
CA GLU A 510 -3.07 31.16 -17.56
C GLU A 510 -4.18 30.10 -17.44
N ARG A 511 -4.17 29.13 -18.36
CA ARG A 511 -5.10 27.99 -18.35
C ARG A 511 -4.33 26.68 -18.26
N ALA A 512 -4.94 25.70 -17.60
CA ALA A 512 -4.42 24.34 -17.52
C ALA A 512 -4.05 23.78 -18.90
N GLY A 513 -2.97 23.00 -18.92
CA GLY A 513 -2.51 22.32 -20.12
C GLY A 513 -3.32 21.08 -20.49
N PRO A 514 -2.95 20.38 -21.58
CA PRO A 514 -3.60 19.12 -21.95
C PRO A 514 -3.24 17.95 -21.01
N HIS A 515 -2.39 18.18 -20.01
CA HIS A 515 -1.89 17.19 -19.06
C HIS A 515 -2.32 17.48 -17.62
N ALA A 516 -3.29 18.37 -17.43
CA ALA A 516 -3.75 18.80 -16.12
C ALA A 516 -5.20 19.33 -16.19
N THR A 517 -5.83 19.46 -15.04
CA THR A 517 -7.13 20.11 -14.87
C THR A 517 -7.02 21.24 -13.87
N GLU A 518 -7.56 22.40 -14.24
CA GLU A 518 -7.74 23.51 -13.31
C GLU A 518 -8.91 23.18 -12.39
N VAL A 519 -8.62 22.64 -11.21
CA VAL A 519 -9.64 22.15 -10.25
C VAL A 519 -10.26 23.27 -9.42
N ALA A 520 -9.55 24.38 -9.29
CA ALA A 520 -9.99 25.63 -8.68
C ALA A 520 -9.23 26.80 -9.34
N PRO A 521 -9.70 28.05 -9.20
CA PRO A 521 -9.04 29.19 -9.83
C PRO A 521 -7.54 29.22 -9.54
N ARG A 522 -6.74 29.10 -10.61
CA ARG A 522 -5.28 29.08 -10.56
C ARG A 522 -4.63 27.86 -9.86
N ILE A 523 -5.36 26.76 -9.68
CA ILE A 523 -4.84 25.51 -9.09
C ILE A 523 -4.87 24.42 -10.16
N ASP A 524 -3.69 24.01 -10.61
CA ASP A 524 -3.49 23.01 -11.68
C ASP A 524 -3.17 21.63 -11.09
N ALA A 525 -4.08 20.68 -11.26
CA ALA A 525 -3.89 19.29 -10.85
C ALA A 525 -3.48 18.45 -12.06
N GLN A 526 -2.24 18.00 -12.08
CA GLN A 526 -1.66 17.27 -13.22
C GLN A 526 -2.16 15.83 -13.28
N TYR A 527 -2.39 15.30 -14.49
CA TYR A 527 -2.78 13.91 -14.71
C TYR A 527 -1.67 12.96 -14.24
N HIS A 528 -2.05 11.82 -13.69
CA HIS A 528 -1.10 10.83 -13.18
C HIS A 528 -1.71 9.42 -13.15
N GLN A 529 -0.88 8.41 -12.94
CA GLN A 529 -1.33 7.04 -12.67
C GLN A 529 -0.97 6.67 -11.23
N HIS A 530 -1.76 5.82 -10.58
CA HIS A 530 -1.33 5.09 -9.38
C HIS A 530 -1.19 3.62 -9.77
N LEU A 531 0.04 3.11 -9.83
CA LEU A 531 0.34 1.73 -10.24
C LEU A 531 1.02 0.98 -9.10
N PHE A 532 0.44 -0.15 -8.71
CA PHE A 532 0.88 -0.98 -7.60
C PHE A 532 1.38 -2.33 -8.12
N SER A 533 2.48 -2.83 -7.54
CA SER A 533 2.95 -4.20 -7.74
C SER A 533 2.49 -5.07 -6.57
N LEU A 534 1.39 -5.80 -6.78
CA LEU A 534 0.91 -6.80 -5.84
C LEU A 534 1.73 -8.08 -5.99
N ARG A 535 2.47 -8.44 -4.94
CA ARG A 535 3.25 -9.68 -4.86
C ARG A 535 2.41 -10.79 -4.22
N LEU A 536 2.30 -11.92 -4.91
CA LEU A 536 1.69 -13.16 -4.43
C LEU A 536 2.70 -14.30 -4.56
N ASP A 537 3.17 -14.78 -3.42
CA ASP A 537 3.98 -16.01 -3.32
C ASP A 537 3.04 -17.20 -3.15
N ALA A 538 2.88 -17.97 -4.21
CA ALA A 538 1.79 -18.93 -4.35
C ALA A 538 2.07 -20.22 -3.56
N MET A 539 1.01 -20.82 -3.02
CA MET A 539 1.07 -22.14 -2.40
C MET A 539 -0.28 -22.86 -2.50
N VAL A 540 -0.98 -22.76 -3.62
CA VAL A 540 -2.32 -23.35 -3.78
C VAL A 540 -2.24 -24.87 -3.61
N ASP A 541 -2.86 -25.39 -2.56
CA ASP A 541 -2.87 -26.81 -2.19
C ASP A 541 -1.46 -27.45 -2.02
N GLY A 542 -0.39 -26.64 -1.97
CA GLY A 542 1.02 -27.06 -1.92
C GLY A 542 1.96 -26.12 -2.70
N LEU A 543 3.27 -26.41 -2.70
CA LEU A 543 4.30 -25.55 -3.32
C LEU A 543 4.38 -25.62 -4.85
N HIS A 544 3.90 -26.70 -5.47
CA HIS A 544 4.03 -26.89 -6.91
C HIS A 544 2.81 -26.32 -7.63
N ASN A 545 2.96 -25.12 -8.18
CA ASN A 545 1.88 -24.40 -8.84
C ASN A 545 2.27 -24.05 -10.29
N SER A 546 1.25 -23.79 -11.10
CA SER A 546 1.39 -23.26 -12.45
C SER A 546 0.38 -22.12 -12.65
N VAL A 547 0.55 -21.32 -13.70
CA VAL A 547 -0.42 -20.28 -14.07
C VAL A 547 -1.10 -20.61 -15.38
N LEU A 548 -2.43 -20.70 -15.33
CA LEU A 548 -3.29 -20.89 -16.49
C LEU A 548 -3.91 -19.54 -16.89
N GLU A 549 -3.51 -19.02 -18.04
CA GLU A 549 -4.20 -17.92 -18.71
C GLU A 549 -5.41 -18.47 -19.45
N THR A 550 -6.56 -17.81 -19.36
CA THR A 550 -7.79 -18.23 -20.03
C THR A 550 -8.49 -17.03 -20.64
N ASP A 551 -8.68 -17.08 -21.96
CA ASP A 551 -9.48 -16.15 -22.73
C ASP A 551 -10.89 -16.73 -22.91
N VAL A 552 -11.93 -15.91 -22.79
CA VAL A 552 -13.32 -16.24 -23.17
C VAL A 552 -13.51 -15.82 -24.62
N VAL A 553 -13.87 -16.78 -25.48
CA VAL A 553 -13.93 -16.57 -26.94
C VAL A 553 -15.22 -17.11 -27.53
N ALA A 554 -15.76 -16.44 -28.55
CA ALA A 554 -16.86 -16.99 -29.33
C ALA A 554 -16.45 -18.32 -30.00
N SER A 555 -17.43 -19.20 -30.24
CA SER A 555 -17.21 -20.38 -31.06
C SER A 555 -16.72 -19.96 -32.45
N PRO A 556 -15.74 -20.67 -33.05
CA PRO A 556 -15.26 -20.34 -34.39
C PRO A 556 -16.29 -20.64 -35.49
N TYR A 557 -17.36 -21.36 -35.18
CA TYR A 557 -18.40 -21.77 -36.12
C TYR A 557 -19.47 -20.68 -36.28
N PRO A 558 -19.86 -20.32 -37.52
CA PRO A 558 -20.81 -19.25 -37.79
C PRO A 558 -22.25 -19.65 -37.43
N THR A 559 -23.12 -18.65 -37.29
CA THR A 559 -24.56 -18.85 -37.19
C THR A 559 -25.09 -19.63 -38.39
N GLY A 560 -25.93 -20.62 -38.13
CA GLY A 560 -26.51 -21.50 -39.13
C GLY A 560 -25.65 -22.73 -39.48
N SER A 561 -24.45 -22.89 -38.93
CA SER A 561 -23.68 -24.13 -39.08
C SER A 561 -24.26 -25.25 -38.21
N ASP A 562 -23.91 -26.50 -38.50
CA ASP A 562 -24.35 -27.65 -37.68
C ASP A 562 -23.83 -27.56 -36.23
N GLU A 563 -22.64 -27.01 -36.03
CA GLU A 563 -22.00 -26.85 -34.72
C GLU A 563 -22.50 -25.64 -33.92
N ASN A 564 -23.01 -24.61 -34.58
CA ASN A 564 -23.45 -23.36 -33.94
C ASN A 564 -24.67 -22.74 -34.64
N TYR A 565 -25.71 -23.55 -34.87
CA TYR A 565 -26.88 -23.17 -35.65
C TYR A 565 -27.50 -21.84 -35.21
N ALA A 566 -27.66 -21.64 -33.90
CA ALA A 566 -28.22 -20.40 -33.35
C ALA A 566 -27.18 -19.29 -33.10
N GLY A 567 -25.90 -19.52 -33.34
CA GLY A 567 -24.83 -18.52 -33.19
C GLY A 567 -24.45 -18.18 -31.75
N ASN A 568 -25.03 -18.85 -30.75
CA ASN A 568 -24.90 -18.49 -29.34
C ASN A 568 -23.68 -19.10 -28.64
N ALA A 569 -22.94 -20.00 -29.29
CA ALA A 569 -21.86 -20.74 -28.63
C ALA A 569 -20.62 -19.85 -28.37
N PHE A 570 -20.08 -19.95 -27.16
CA PHE A 570 -18.78 -19.44 -26.76
C PHE A 570 -18.06 -20.51 -25.91
N THR A 571 -16.75 -20.39 -25.80
CA THR A 571 -15.88 -21.34 -25.09
C THR A 571 -14.70 -20.59 -24.46
N THR A 572 -13.79 -21.35 -23.85
CA THR A 572 -12.55 -20.83 -23.30
C THR A 572 -11.35 -21.35 -24.07
N ARG A 573 -10.36 -20.49 -24.30
CA ARG A 573 -9.04 -20.89 -24.79
C ARG A 573 -8.03 -20.68 -23.66
N SER A 574 -7.45 -21.77 -23.17
CA SER A 574 -6.50 -21.72 -22.08
C SER A 574 -5.06 -21.97 -22.54
N THR A 575 -4.13 -21.19 -22.00
CA THR A 575 -2.70 -21.30 -22.24
C THR A 575 -1.98 -21.43 -20.90
N LEU A 576 -1.20 -22.48 -20.75
CA LEU A 576 -0.35 -22.68 -19.58
C LEU A 576 0.93 -21.87 -19.76
N ILE A 577 1.26 -21.00 -18.80
CA ILE A 577 2.52 -20.27 -18.78
C ILE A 577 3.60 -21.22 -18.27
N ARG A 578 4.58 -21.55 -19.12
CA ARG A 578 5.55 -22.62 -18.84
C ARG A 578 6.88 -22.10 -18.35
N THR A 579 7.30 -20.93 -18.80
CA THR A 579 8.62 -20.37 -18.50
C THR A 579 8.53 -18.89 -18.13
N THR A 580 9.58 -18.38 -17.48
CA THR A 580 9.74 -16.94 -17.23
C THR A 580 9.66 -16.12 -18.53
N ALA A 581 10.18 -16.62 -19.65
CA ALA A 581 10.08 -15.94 -20.96
C ALA A 581 8.62 -15.79 -21.46
N GLU A 582 7.70 -16.65 -21.03
CA GLU A 582 6.27 -16.56 -21.33
C GLU A 582 5.49 -15.79 -20.26
N GLY A 583 6.10 -15.52 -19.09
CA GLY A 583 5.44 -15.08 -17.88
C GLY A 583 5.11 -13.60 -17.79
N GLU A 584 5.61 -12.77 -18.72
CA GLU A 584 5.21 -11.36 -18.84
C GLU A 584 3.93 -11.27 -19.70
N ARG A 585 2.79 -10.93 -19.08
CA ARG A 585 1.46 -10.94 -19.72
C ARG A 585 0.76 -9.59 -19.64
N GLN A 586 -0.03 -9.31 -20.67
CA GLN A 586 -0.96 -8.19 -20.72
C GLN A 586 -2.39 -8.69 -20.49
N TRP A 587 -3.15 -7.93 -19.71
CA TRP A 587 -4.58 -8.11 -19.59
C TRP A 587 -5.28 -7.69 -20.90
N ASP A 588 -6.38 -8.38 -21.21
CA ASP A 588 -7.19 -8.13 -22.40
C ASP A 588 -8.66 -8.11 -22.00
N ALA A 589 -9.27 -6.94 -22.10
CA ALA A 589 -10.67 -6.72 -21.75
C ALA A 589 -11.62 -7.39 -22.74
N ASP A 590 -11.28 -7.40 -24.04
CA ASP A 590 -12.14 -7.93 -25.10
C ASP A 590 -12.24 -9.46 -25.01
N ALA A 591 -11.16 -10.09 -24.54
CA ALA A 591 -11.10 -11.53 -24.30
C ALA A 591 -11.56 -11.94 -22.89
N ASP A 592 -11.92 -11.00 -22.00
CA ASP A 592 -12.12 -11.26 -20.57
C ASP A 592 -11.00 -12.17 -20.03
N ARG A 593 -9.75 -11.76 -20.27
CA ARG A 593 -8.59 -12.58 -19.94
C ARG A 593 -8.46 -12.74 -18.44
N ARG A 594 -8.33 -13.99 -18.00
CA ARG A 594 -8.22 -14.36 -16.58
C ARG A 594 -6.99 -15.22 -16.34
N TRP A 595 -6.33 -15.00 -15.20
CA TRP A 595 -5.24 -15.86 -14.73
C TRP A 595 -5.69 -16.69 -13.54
N THR A 596 -5.39 -17.98 -13.56
CA THR A 596 -5.67 -18.91 -12.47
C THR A 596 -4.36 -19.55 -12.02
N ILE A 597 -4.02 -19.38 -10.75
CA ILE A 597 -2.96 -20.14 -10.09
C ILE A 597 -3.52 -21.52 -9.78
N ILE A 598 -2.89 -22.57 -10.29
CA ILE A 598 -3.41 -23.94 -10.23
C ILE A 598 -2.41 -24.92 -9.63
N ASN A 599 -2.92 -25.96 -8.97
CA ASN A 599 -2.16 -27.13 -8.58
C ASN A 599 -2.66 -28.34 -9.36
N ARG A 600 -1.85 -28.77 -10.35
CA ARG A 600 -2.20 -29.85 -11.29
C ARG A 600 -2.18 -31.24 -10.64
N ARG A 601 -1.55 -31.37 -9.47
CA ARG A 601 -1.49 -32.61 -8.70
C ARG A 601 -2.77 -32.84 -7.88
N ARG A 602 -3.71 -31.89 -7.91
CA ARG A 602 -4.95 -31.88 -7.13
C ARG A 602 -6.16 -31.66 -8.04
N PRO A 603 -6.53 -32.64 -8.87
CA PRO A 603 -7.71 -32.54 -9.71
C PRO A 603 -8.99 -32.59 -8.86
N HIS A 604 -9.95 -31.75 -9.20
CA HIS A 604 -11.27 -31.77 -8.60
C HIS A 604 -12.03 -33.02 -9.05
N TYR A 605 -12.64 -33.73 -8.09
CA TYR A 605 -13.22 -35.06 -8.29
C TYR A 605 -14.27 -35.16 -9.42
N ALA A 606 -15.04 -34.10 -9.66
CA ALA A 606 -16.09 -34.10 -10.68
C ALA A 606 -15.64 -33.47 -12.01
N SER A 607 -15.20 -32.21 -12.00
CA SER A 607 -14.78 -31.48 -13.20
C SER A 607 -13.45 -31.94 -13.81
N GLY A 608 -12.62 -32.68 -13.06
CA GLY A 608 -11.25 -33.05 -13.45
C GLY A 608 -10.28 -31.87 -13.55
N GLN A 609 -10.75 -30.65 -13.33
CA GLN A 609 -9.94 -29.44 -13.39
C GLN A 609 -9.03 -29.33 -12.16
N PRO A 610 -7.82 -28.77 -12.30
CA PRO A 610 -6.92 -28.59 -11.16
C PRO A 610 -7.52 -27.61 -10.15
N ALA A 611 -7.28 -27.86 -8.86
CA ALA A 611 -7.58 -26.91 -7.80
C ALA A 611 -6.85 -25.59 -8.05
N GLY A 612 -7.54 -24.45 -7.93
CA GLY A 612 -6.94 -23.16 -8.24
C GLY A 612 -7.59 -21.97 -7.56
N TYR A 613 -6.88 -20.83 -7.64
CA TYR A 613 -7.39 -19.51 -7.30
C TYR A 613 -7.28 -18.60 -8.52
N ARG A 614 -8.39 -17.98 -8.90
CA ARG A 614 -8.51 -17.12 -10.08
C ARG A 614 -8.56 -15.65 -9.69
N VAL A 615 -7.75 -14.83 -10.36
CA VAL A 615 -7.78 -13.38 -10.19
C VAL A 615 -8.90 -12.79 -11.04
N MET A 616 -9.72 -11.94 -10.43
CA MET A 616 -10.87 -11.28 -11.04
C MET A 616 -10.81 -9.79 -10.73
N THR A 617 -10.43 -8.98 -11.72
CA THR A 617 -10.45 -7.51 -11.64
C THR A 617 -10.31 -6.90 -13.03
N CYS A 618 -10.77 -5.66 -13.19
CA CYS A 618 -10.51 -4.83 -14.37
C CYS A 618 -9.47 -3.73 -14.10
N ALA A 619 -8.88 -3.70 -12.90
CA ALA A 619 -7.93 -2.67 -12.47
C ALA A 619 -6.52 -2.89 -13.03
N PHE A 620 -6.39 -3.20 -14.32
CA PHE A 620 -5.12 -3.44 -15.04
C PHE A 620 -4.83 -2.31 -16.04
N PRO A 621 -4.59 -1.06 -15.60
CA PRO A 621 -4.22 0.01 -16.52
C PRO A 621 -2.86 -0.30 -17.16
N LYS A 622 -2.69 0.09 -18.42
CA LYS A 622 -1.38 0.09 -19.07
C LYS A 622 -0.55 1.25 -18.56
N LEU A 623 0.75 1.05 -18.34
CA LEU A 623 1.68 2.15 -18.15
C LEU A 623 1.69 3.03 -19.41
N LEU A 624 1.38 4.32 -19.24
CA LEU A 624 1.28 5.28 -20.34
C LEU A 624 2.64 5.90 -20.69
N ALA A 625 3.59 5.88 -19.76
CA ALA A 625 4.94 6.37 -20.00
C ALA A 625 5.63 5.56 -21.12
N GLN A 626 6.20 6.28 -22.08
CA GLN A 626 6.76 5.69 -23.30
C GLN A 626 7.93 4.71 -23.01
N PRO A 627 8.19 3.74 -23.91
CA PRO A 627 9.45 3.00 -23.91
C PRO A 627 10.67 3.93 -23.77
N GLY A 628 11.63 3.58 -22.91
CA GLY A 628 12.84 4.38 -22.66
C GLY A 628 12.66 5.60 -21.73
N SER A 629 11.44 5.91 -21.29
CA SER A 629 11.19 6.96 -20.29
C SER A 629 11.85 6.65 -18.94
N TRP A 630 12.11 7.69 -18.14
CA TRP A 630 12.71 7.55 -16.81
C TRP A 630 11.89 6.63 -15.90
N VAL A 631 10.57 6.79 -15.92
CA VAL A 631 9.61 5.92 -15.22
C VAL A 631 9.80 4.47 -15.65
N ARG A 632 9.74 4.17 -16.96
CA ARG A 632 9.76 2.78 -17.44
C ARG A 632 11.10 2.09 -17.25
N ARG A 633 12.21 2.85 -17.21
CA ARG A 633 13.54 2.32 -16.87
C ARG A 633 13.64 1.89 -15.40
N ARG A 634 12.95 2.56 -14.48
CA ARG A 634 12.98 2.28 -13.02
C ARG A 634 11.84 1.40 -12.54
N ALA A 635 10.68 1.44 -13.20
CA ALA A 635 9.49 0.63 -12.91
C ALA A 635 9.22 -0.36 -14.05
N PRO A 636 10.12 -1.31 -14.36
CA PRO A 636 9.86 -2.28 -15.40
C PRO A 636 8.59 -3.09 -15.11
N PHE A 637 8.30 -3.36 -13.83
CA PHE A 637 7.10 -4.08 -13.39
C PHE A 637 5.81 -3.49 -13.94
N ALA A 638 5.72 -2.15 -13.99
CA ALA A 638 4.50 -1.46 -14.36
C ALA A 638 4.12 -1.62 -15.84
N ARG A 639 5.03 -2.10 -16.69
CA ARG A 639 4.77 -2.20 -18.14
C ARG A 639 3.82 -3.34 -18.52
N SER A 640 3.62 -4.31 -17.63
CA SER A 640 2.81 -5.51 -17.86
C SER A 640 1.94 -5.84 -16.66
N SER A 641 0.75 -6.40 -16.94
CA SER A 641 -0.30 -6.68 -15.96
C SER A 641 0.04 -7.83 -15.02
N LEU A 642 0.75 -8.84 -15.53
CA LEU A 642 1.20 -10.00 -14.77
C LEU A 642 2.64 -10.37 -15.13
N TRP A 643 3.38 -10.78 -14.11
CA TRP A 643 4.69 -11.40 -14.21
C TRP A 643 4.71 -12.68 -13.39
N VAL A 644 5.25 -13.76 -13.96
CA VAL A 644 5.40 -15.05 -13.29
C VAL A 644 6.87 -15.40 -13.20
N THR A 645 7.41 -15.39 -11.98
CA THR A 645 8.80 -15.76 -11.70
C THR A 645 8.87 -17.08 -10.95
N ARG A 646 9.97 -17.82 -11.11
CA ARG A 646 10.30 -18.88 -10.16
C ARG A 646 10.59 -18.27 -8.79
N PHE A 647 10.19 -18.95 -7.72
CA PHE A 647 10.56 -18.58 -6.36
C PHE A 647 12.08 -18.68 -6.18
N GLU A 648 12.66 -17.61 -5.63
CA GLU A 648 13.98 -17.59 -5.02
C GLU A 648 13.91 -16.69 -3.79
N GLU A 649 14.66 -17.04 -2.74
CA GLU A 649 14.74 -16.23 -1.52
C GLU A 649 15.22 -14.80 -1.86
N GLY A 650 14.57 -13.79 -1.28
CA GLY A 650 14.92 -12.38 -1.49
C GLY A 650 14.32 -11.71 -2.74
N ARG A 651 13.55 -12.42 -3.57
CA ARG A 651 12.76 -11.83 -4.67
C ARG A 651 11.52 -11.09 -4.15
N ASP A 652 11.76 -9.99 -3.44
CA ASP A 652 10.72 -9.16 -2.84
C ASP A 652 10.50 -7.83 -3.58
N TRP A 653 11.54 -7.23 -4.17
CA TRP A 653 11.53 -5.85 -4.67
C TRP A 653 11.52 -5.75 -6.21
N PRO A 654 10.36 -5.59 -6.87
CA PRO A 654 10.26 -5.64 -8.33
C PRO A 654 10.89 -4.44 -9.05
N ALA A 655 11.15 -3.33 -8.34
CA ALA A 655 11.95 -2.19 -8.81
C ALA A 655 13.38 -2.15 -8.21
N GLY A 656 13.76 -3.21 -7.48
CA GLY A 656 15.04 -3.31 -6.79
C GLY A 656 15.01 -2.82 -5.34
N LYS A 657 16.05 -3.21 -4.59
CA LYS A 657 16.15 -2.95 -3.15
C LYS A 657 16.38 -1.48 -2.79
N TYR A 658 17.11 -0.73 -3.62
CA TYR A 658 17.44 0.68 -3.39
C TYR A 658 16.93 1.51 -4.56
N VAL A 659 15.77 2.16 -4.37
CA VAL A 659 15.04 2.84 -5.44
C VAL A 659 15.44 4.32 -5.61
N PRO A 660 15.59 5.14 -4.54
CA PRO A 660 15.92 6.56 -4.69
C PRO A 660 17.11 6.80 -5.62
N GLN A 661 16.97 7.77 -6.53
CA GLN A 661 18.01 8.21 -7.47
C GLN A 661 18.58 7.13 -8.41
N SER A 662 17.99 5.94 -8.47
CA SER A 662 18.39 4.93 -9.44
C SER A 662 18.09 5.42 -10.86
N ASN A 663 19.00 5.21 -11.80
CA ASN A 663 18.74 5.56 -13.21
C ASN A 663 17.92 4.48 -13.94
N ASN A 664 18.07 3.23 -13.50
CA ASN A 664 17.39 2.05 -14.02
C ASN A 664 17.09 1.10 -12.86
N ALA A 665 16.12 0.21 -13.05
CA ALA A 665 15.96 -0.94 -12.17
C ALA A 665 17.23 -1.80 -12.20
N PRO A 666 17.70 -2.31 -11.05
CA PRO A 666 18.90 -3.13 -10.99
C PRO A 666 18.65 -4.51 -11.61
N GLU A 667 19.72 -5.27 -11.85
CA GLU A 667 19.59 -6.66 -12.33
C GLU A 667 18.84 -7.55 -11.34
N ASP A 668 19.01 -7.32 -10.04
CA ASP A 668 18.19 -7.96 -9.01
C ASP A 668 16.85 -7.21 -8.84
N SER A 669 16.01 -7.32 -9.86
CA SER A 669 14.65 -6.80 -9.91
C SER A 669 13.82 -7.60 -10.91
N LEU A 670 12.53 -7.26 -11.07
CA LEU A 670 11.61 -8.08 -11.85
C LEU A 670 12.08 -8.31 -13.29
N GLU A 671 12.62 -7.30 -13.97
CA GLU A 671 13.12 -7.47 -15.33
C GLU A 671 14.28 -8.47 -15.41
N GLY A 672 15.19 -8.45 -14.43
CA GLY A 672 16.31 -9.38 -14.38
C GLY A 672 15.89 -10.79 -13.98
N TRP A 673 14.95 -10.94 -13.03
CA TRP A 673 14.40 -12.24 -12.62
C TRP A 673 13.66 -12.97 -13.74
N MET A 674 13.19 -12.23 -14.74
CA MET A 674 12.53 -12.78 -15.93
C MET A 674 13.51 -13.21 -17.02
N LYS A 675 14.79 -12.83 -16.93
CA LYS A 675 15.80 -13.23 -17.92
C LYS A 675 15.97 -14.74 -17.93
N GLY A 676 16.09 -15.28 -19.15
CA GLY A 676 16.17 -16.72 -19.38
C GLY A 676 14.79 -17.37 -19.51
N ALA A 677 14.78 -18.69 -19.60
CA ALA A 677 13.57 -19.51 -19.74
C ALA A 677 13.50 -20.54 -18.60
N GLN A 678 13.57 -20.07 -17.35
CA GLN A 678 13.40 -20.94 -16.19
C GLN A 678 11.97 -21.50 -16.18
N SER A 679 11.79 -22.76 -15.81
CA SER A 679 10.45 -23.35 -15.67
C SER A 679 9.66 -22.65 -14.56
N VAL A 680 8.37 -22.41 -14.82
CA VAL A 680 7.36 -21.94 -13.86
C VAL A 680 6.08 -22.81 -13.91
N ASP A 681 6.11 -23.96 -14.60
CA ASP A 681 5.04 -24.97 -14.58
C ASP A 681 5.36 -26.05 -13.55
N ASP A 682 4.45 -26.26 -12.60
CA ASP A 682 4.57 -27.23 -11.50
C ASP A 682 5.77 -26.96 -10.57
N GLU A 683 6.06 -25.68 -10.35
CA GLU A 683 7.18 -25.15 -9.59
C GLU A 683 6.70 -24.26 -8.44
N ASP A 684 7.60 -23.91 -7.53
CA ASP A 684 7.37 -22.83 -6.57
C ASP A 684 7.51 -21.48 -7.29
N ILE A 685 6.47 -20.64 -7.26
CA ILE A 685 6.34 -19.44 -8.10
C ILE A 685 5.89 -18.22 -7.30
N ILE A 686 6.35 -17.06 -7.77
CA ILE A 686 5.91 -15.75 -7.29
C ILE A 686 5.27 -15.02 -8.47
N LEU A 687 4.10 -14.44 -8.23
CA LEU A 687 3.39 -13.62 -9.18
C LEU A 687 3.47 -12.15 -8.75
N PHE A 688 3.72 -11.27 -9.71
CA PHE A 688 3.59 -9.82 -9.53
C PHE A 688 2.50 -9.30 -10.45
N PHE A 689 1.44 -8.77 -9.87
CA PHE A 689 0.34 -8.14 -10.60
C PHE A 689 0.51 -6.63 -10.57
N THR A 690 0.51 -5.99 -11.73
CA THR A 690 0.45 -4.52 -11.82
C THR A 690 -1.00 -4.09 -11.86
N VAL A 691 -1.50 -3.52 -10.77
CA VAL A 691 -2.88 -3.03 -10.67
C VAL A 691 -2.90 -1.53 -10.40
N GLY A 692 -3.98 -0.83 -10.70
CA GLY A 692 -3.99 0.62 -10.49
C GLY A 692 -5.14 1.39 -11.12
N SER A 693 -4.96 2.71 -11.19
CA SER A 693 -5.88 3.66 -11.81
C SER A 693 -5.15 4.73 -12.65
N ASN A 694 -5.83 5.25 -13.66
CA ASN A 694 -5.43 6.46 -14.39
C ASN A 694 -6.25 7.62 -13.85
N HIS A 695 -5.62 8.55 -13.15
CA HIS A 695 -6.32 9.68 -12.53
C HIS A 695 -6.24 10.91 -13.42
N ILE A 696 -7.42 11.31 -13.91
CA ILE A 696 -7.68 12.61 -14.53
C ILE A 696 -8.43 13.42 -13.47
N PRO A 697 -7.74 14.30 -12.70
CA PRO A 697 -8.36 15.00 -11.59
C PRO A 697 -9.56 15.84 -12.03
N ARG A 698 -10.54 15.94 -11.15
CA ARG A 698 -11.76 16.73 -11.37
C ARG A 698 -11.95 17.75 -10.25
N PRO A 699 -12.74 18.81 -10.45
CA PRO A 699 -13.07 19.75 -9.38
C PRO A 699 -13.67 19.07 -8.13
N GLU A 700 -14.42 17.96 -8.30
CA GLU A 700 -14.98 17.18 -7.18
C GLU A 700 -13.92 16.47 -6.32
N ASP A 701 -12.69 16.35 -6.82
CA ASP A 701 -11.56 15.77 -6.09
C ASP A 701 -10.85 16.84 -5.22
N TRP A 702 -11.33 18.10 -5.23
CA TRP A 702 -10.76 19.24 -4.53
C TRP A 702 -11.75 19.85 -3.51
N PRO A 703 -11.31 20.30 -2.32
CA PRO A 703 -9.93 20.32 -1.82
C PRO A 703 -9.45 19.03 -1.16
N VAL A 704 -10.34 18.06 -0.93
CA VAL A 704 -10.00 16.71 -0.47
C VAL A 704 -10.79 15.72 -1.31
N MET A 705 -10.09 14.73 -1.83
CA MET A 705 -10.60 13.75 -2.76
C MET A 705 -11.46 12.70 -2.06
N PRO A 706 -12.72 12.50 -2.48
CA PRO A 706 -13.51 11.35 -2.09
C PRO A 706 -12.80 10.04 -2.45
N ALA A 707 -12.93 9.02 -1.60
CA ALA A 707 -12.22 7.76 -1.80
C ALA A 707 -12.55 7.09 -3.15
N ASP A 708 -11.58 7.00 -4.06
CA ASP A 708 -11.65 6.15 -5.26
C ASP A 708 -11.19 4.73 -4.90
N MET A 709 -11.91 3.71 -5.37
CA MET A 709 -11.79 2.34 -4.86
C MET A 709 -11.53 1.34 -5.98
N MET A 710 -10.47 0.54 -5.84
CA MET A 710 -10.18 -0.60 -6.71
C MET A 710 -10.15 -1.90 -5.92
N ARG A 711 -10.68 -2.97 -6.52
CA ARG A 711 -10.81 -4.29 -5.88
C ARG A 711 -10.16 -5.36 -6.75
N ILE A 712 -9.30 -6.16 -6.14
CA ILE A 712 -8.58 -7.27 -6.74
C ILE A 712 -9.00 -8.54 -5.99
N THR A 713 -9.90 -9.31 -6.59
CA THR A 713 -10.49 -10.48 -5.93
C THR A 713 -9.83 -11.78 -6.42
N PHE A 714 -9.54 -12.68 -5.50
CA PHE A 714 -8.99 -14.02 -5.75
C PHE A 714 -10.03 -15.07 -5.34
N LYS A 715 -10.63 -15.73 -6.31
CA LYS A 715 -11.73 -16.68 -6.09
C LYS A 715 -11.25 -18.13 -6.22
N PRO A 716 -11.66 -19.03 -5.32
CA PRO A 716 -11.39 -20.46 -5.48
C PRO A 716 -12.12 -21.00 -6.71
N VAL A 717 -11.42 -21.79 -7.53
CA VAL A 717 -11.98 -22.49 -8.69
C VAL A 717 -11.53 -23.94 -8.64
N SER A 718 -12.49 -24.87 -8.57
CA SER A 718 -12.20 -26.32 -8.41
C SER A 718 -11.38 -26.65 -7.15
N PHE A 719 -11.16 -25.70 -6.24
CA PHE A 719 -10.42 -25.90 -4.99
C PHE A 719 -11.26 -26.72 -4.00
N PHE A 720 -12.49 -26.30 -3.74
CA PHE A 720 -13.44 -27.02 -2.89
C PHE A 720 -14.29 -28.00 -3.69
N LYS A 721 -14.82 -29.03 -3.02
CA LYS A 721 -15.73 -30.02 -3.65
C LYS A 721 -17.12 -29.47 -4.00
N GLN A 722 -17.51 -28.41 -3.30
CA GLN A 722 -18.78 -27.72 -3.40
C GLN A 722 -18.61 -26.34 -2.75
N ASN A 723 -19.69 -25.55 -2.65
CA ASN A 723 -19.67 -24.30 -1.90
C ASN A 723 -19.16 -24.55 -0.45
N PRO A 724 -18.01 -23.97 -0.04
CA PRO A 724 -17.41 -24.23 1.26
C PRO A 724 -18.14 -23.52 2.41
N ALA A 725 -19.14 -22.69 2.09
CA ALA A 725 -19.95 -21.92 3.04
C ALA A 725 -21.34 -22.53 3.31
N LEU A 726 -21.56 -23.80 2.94
CA LEU A 726 -22.83 -24.47 3.22
C LEU A 726 -23.05 -24.78 4.71
N ASP A 727 -21.98 -24.79 5.51
CA ASP A 727 -22.03 -24.96 6.96
C ASP A 727 -22.14 -23.64 7.73
N VAL A 728 -22.18 -22.50 7.03
CA VAL A 728 -22.48 -21.22 7.65
C VAL A 728 -23.97 -21.20 8.00
N PRO A 729 -24.33 -21.05 9.29
CA PRO A 729 -25.72 -21.08 9.71
C PRO A 729 -26.49 -19.91 9.10
N SER A 730 -27.76 -20.17 8.77
CA SER A 730 -28.66 -19.10 8.38
C SER A 730 -28.96 -18.21 9.57
N THR A 731 -28.94 -16.91 9.34
CA THR A 731 -29.16 -15.90 10.37
C THR A 731 -30.56 -15.31 10.22
N ASN A 732 -31.34 -15.38 11.30
CA ASN A 732 -32.56 -14.60 11.48
C ASN A 732 -32.25 -13.53 12.53
N ASP A 733 -31.80 -12.36 12.09
CA ASP A 733 -31.48 -11.27 12.98
C ASP A 733 -32.74 -10.64 13.58
N THR A 734 -33.05 -11.00 14.82
CA THR A 734 -34.20 -10.48 15.57
C THR A 734 -34.08 -8.98 15.91
N LYS A 735 -32.92 -8.36 15.68
CA LYS A 735 -32.71 -6.91 15.89
C LYS A 735 -33.03 -6.09 14.64
N SER A 736 -33.13 -6.71 13.47
CA SER A 736 -33.57 -6.05 12.25
C SER A 736 -35.03 -5.61 12.38
N GLN A 737 -35.33 -4.36 12.04
CA GLN A 737 -36.65 -3.75 12.16
C GLN A 737 -37.05 -3.04 10.87
N HIS A 738 -38.36 -2.89 10.65
CA HIS A 738 -38.85 -2.05 9.57
C HIS A 738 -38.48 -0.60 9.84
N ALA A 739 -37.90 0.09 8.85
CA ALA A 739 -37.53 1.50 8.96
C ALA A 739 -38.73 2.42 9.35
N PHE A 740 -39.96 1.97 9.10
CA PHE A 740 -41.20 2.70 9.37
C PHE A 740 -42.21 1.90 10.25
N GLY A 741 -41.72 1.01 11.11
CA GLY A 741 -42.50 0.42 12.21
C GLY A 741 -43.39 -0.78 11.89
N THR A 742 -43.93 -0.93 10.68
CA THR A 742 -44.71 -2.14 10.30
C THR A 742 -44.46 -2.58 8.86
N ALA A 743 -44.59 -3.89 8.58
CA ALA A 743 -44.45 -4.48 7.26
C ALA A 743 -45.48 -3.97 6.22
N ASN A 744 -46.61 -3.42 6.70
CA ASN A 744 -47.75 -2.97 5.90
C ASN A 744 -47.96 -1.44 5.98
N ALA A 745 -46.95 -0.66 6.39
CA ALA A 745 -47.08 0.80 6.38
C ALA A 745 -47.40 1.27 4.95
N PRO A 746 -48.47 2.07 4.73
CA PRO A 746 -48.82 2.52 3.40
C PRO A 746 -47.65 3.32 2.81
N VAL A 747 -47.23 2.94 1.60
CA VAL A 747 -46.30 3.72 0.79
C VAL A 747 -46.90 5.12 0.64
N PRO A 748 -46.12 6.22 0.78
CA PRO A 748 -46.63 7.57 0.53
C PRO A 748 -47.38 7.64 -0.80
N ALA A 749 -48.56 8.26 -0.79
CA ALA A 749 -49.52 8.23 -1.91
C ALA A 749 -48.97 8.80 -3.25
N GLU A 750 -47.83 9.47 -3.23
CA GLU A 750 -47.19 10.07 -4.42
C GLU A 750 -46.47 9.06 -5.33
N HIS A 751 -46.40 7.77 -4.95
CA HIS A 751 -45.69 6.74 -5.73
C HIS A 751 -46.54 5.54 -6.19
N VAL A 752 -47.87 5.58 -6.02
CA VAL A 752 -48.74 4.50 -6.50
C VAL A 752 -49.41 4.91 -7.81
N ALA A 753 -48.81 4.51 -8.94
CA ALA A 753 -49.59 4.32 -10.16
C ALA A 753 -50.50 3.13 -9.92
N SER A 754 -51.81 3.38 -9.85
CA SER A 754 -52.82 2.33 -9.72
C SER A 754 -52.72 1.38 -10.92
N THR A 755 -52.54 0.08 -10.68
CA THR A 755 -53.51 -0.92 -11.15
C THR A 755 -53.24 -2.28 -10.51
N ASP A 756 -54.35 -2.87 -10.10
CA ASP A 756 -54.59 -4.16 -9.47
C ASP A 756 -53.86 -5.37 -10.05
N GLY A 757 -53.37 -6.22 -9.15
CA GLY A 757 -52.81 -7.53 -9.49
C GLY A 757 -52.18 -8.21 -8.26
N ALA A 758 -53.02 -8.72 -7.36
CA ALA A 758 -52.57 -9.44 -6.17
C ALA A 758 -51.93 -10.79 -6.53
N VAL A 759 -50.61 -10.91 -6.30
CA VAL A 759 -49.96 -12.21 -6.04
C VAL A 759 -49.01 -12.02 -4.85
N ALA A 760 -49.49 -12.33 -3.65
CA ALA A 760 -48.68 -12.31 -2.44
C ALA A 760 -47.93 -13.64 -2.28
N ASN A 761 -46.69 -13.72 -2.79
CA ASN A 761 -45.75 -14.78 -2.42
C ASN A 761 -44.83 -14.28 -1.28
N GLY A 762 -45.39 -14.20 -0.07
CA GLY A 762 -44.62 -13.92 1.13
C GLY A 762 -43.94 -15.17 1.67
N ALA A 763 -42.73 -15.49 1.20
CA ALA A 763 -41.90 -16.52 1.81
C ALA A 763 -41.33 -16.00 3.15
N ARG A 764 -41.85 -16.51 4.28
CA ARG A 764 -41.23 -16.32 5.59
C ARG A 764 -39.89 -17.07 5.61
N CYS A 765 -38.79 -16.39 5.96
CA CYS A 765 -37.57 -17.07 6.38
C CYS A 765 -37.89 -17.76 7.71
N HIS A 766 -37.85 -19.09 7.72
CA HIS A 766 -37.94 -19.92 8.93
C HIS A 766 -36.58 -20.50 9.26
#